data_AF-A0A8S3QD27-F1
#
_entry.id   AF-A0A8S3QD27-F1
#
_cell.length_a   1.000
_cell.length_b   1.000
_cell.length_c   1.000
_cell.angle_alpha   90.00
_cell.angle_beta   90.00
_cell.angle_gamma   90.00
#
_symmetry.space_group_name_H-M   'P 1'
#
loop_
_entity.id
_entity.type
_entity.pdbx_description
1 polymer ?
#
loop_
_entity_poly.entity_id
_entity_poly.type
_entity_poly.pdbx_seq_one_letter_code
_entity_poly.pdbx_strand_id
1 'polypeptide(L)'
;MNMSFNFQKDNNVKVKQINQKLSQVDASAGKLEQLTRELKRAEHDLKSTEGIVHIPKVLLKDYVLIDLKSTEGTEHDLKSTEGTVDIPKLKQEIDQLAKDKLELDAKISQLSSEMNRLHLQSSAQAQIDVLKKDKGSKEENIRRLKAKQEDTISYLLGHMPTTNIRTQIDDYIGKQTESVKTLRQEVHQSKNQLSTKEAEKKMISETLRKKEEDLKNLEEKIFSVCGSQNFDDGLLTFKDKMSQTQDTRGSLLGAEHFFKKYATDLEKDDPCCPLCHREFDTDQEVKELVIELKNKLRMVPAKLQKAEKDLDEFRKKYDSMMQLKPLKENISTLTSKEIPELKNKLKKLNEDIGTLRTTIEEKEDDLQTKEGDEDMAKQVQPDVVQIDRYQGEVIELDKKITSQQSTLSGGSSDRTLQDVIDEKEDHQMKVDTITKNLDRKRQKINDHSEELARLKSQINTLKEEKLQIDSDLQQRYKLEEDKATLLSESDQIQREIQEASEQIRPLQNQIDKKISEKEAITAEKEDKIEQAKSQVDMLKNDASKVKNVNQEIKSYINQGKAETLGEIRKKKEQVETKTEKKETEKKEANQNITKIQNDLATQQTRERELLDNLQLRKKTKEIDDVQQKIADLKEQLGDIDVTHLDRERKRLQTQQEELMKEKHHAEGRQRGFEDQIRNIKSELKSDMYKGAPQKFRDKMIVLRTTELAITDLEKYYKALDTAIMRYHSLKMEEINKIIRELWRNTYRGNDIETIEIRSDEDDSGIMKTRRNYNYRVVMIKGDTALDMRGRCSAGQKVYIYMFTK
;
A
#
# COMPACT_ATOMS: atom_id res chain seq x y z
N MET A 1 27.15 -18.74 76.96
CA MET A 1 27.51 -19.85 76.04
C MET A 1 26.82 -21.17 76.38
N ASN A 2 26.81 -21.66 77.63
CA ASN A 2 26.17 -22.96 77.97
C ASN A 2 24.65 -23.07 77.69
N MET A 3 23.88 -21.98 77.80
CA MET A 3 22.44 -22.01 77.46
C MET A 3 22.17 -22.21 75.97
N SER A 4 23.02 -21.65 75.09
CA SER A 4 22.81 -21.75 73.63
C SER A 4 23.19 -23.14 73.11
N PHE A 5 24.17 -23.80 73.71
CA PHE A 5 24.58 -25.14 73.31
C PHE A 5 23.54 -26.20 73.72
N ASN A 6 22.93 -26.06 74.91
CA ASN A 6 21.82 -26.92 75.33
C ASN A 6 20.57 -26.72 74.47
N PHE A 7 20.23 -25.47 74.11
CA PHE A 7 19.10 -25.18 73.22
C PHE A 7 19.25 -25.81 71.83
N GLN A 8 20.46 -25.78 71.28
CA GLN A 8 20.75 -26.32 69.95
C GLN A 8 20.76 -27.86 69.94
N LYS A 9 21.18 -28.49 71.04
CA LYS A 9 21.12 -29.95 71.22
C LYS A 9 19.67 -30.43 71.40
N ASP A 10 18.86 -29.74 72.20
CA ASP A 10 17.43 -30.05 72.38
C ASP A 10 16.63 -29.88 71.08
N ASN A 11 16.92 -28.84 70.29
CA ASN A 11 16.27 -28.66 68.99
C ASN A 11 16.66 -29.75 67.99
N ASN A 12 17.92 -30.16 67.94
CA ASN A 12 18.34 -31.24 67.04
C ASN A 12 17.76 -32.61 67.42
N VAL A 13 17.58 -32.89 68.72
CA VAL A 13 16.89 -34.10 69.20
C VAL A 13 15.40 -34.08 68.81
N LYS A 14 14.73 -32.93 68.98
CA LYS A 14 13.32 -32.77 68.57
C LYS A 14 13.14 -32.92 67.06
N VAL A 15 14.03 -32.35 66.24
CA VAL A 15 13.99 -32.49 64.78
C VAL A 15 14.21 -33.95 64.35
N LYS A 16 15.13 -34.69 64.98
CA LYS A 16 15.30 -36.12 64.70
C LYS A 16 14.06 -36.94 65.06
N GLN A 17 13.43 -36.66 66.20
CA GLN A 17 12.18 -37.34 66.60
C GLN A 17 11.02 -37.03 65.63
N ILE A 18 10.93 -35.79 65.14
CA ILE A 18 9.92 -35.40 64.14
C ILE A 18 10.13 -36.12 62.82
N ASN A 19 11.36 -36.16 62.30
CA ASN A 19 11.65 -36.85 61.03
C ASN A 19 11.43 -38.37 61.13
N GLN A 20 11.69 -38.96 62.29
CA GLN A 20 11.44 -40.39 62.51
C GLN A 20 9.94 -40.71 62.56
N LYS A 21 9.13 -39.83 63.18
CA LYS A 21 7.66 -39.96 63.19
C LYS A 21 7.04 -39.72 61.80
N LEU A 22 7.53 -38.74 61.05
CA LEU A 22 7.11 -38.49 59.65
C LEU A 22 7.39 -39.71 58.76
N SER A 23 8.56 -40.32 58.88
CA SER A 23 8.89 -41.54 58.12
C SER A 23 7.99 -42.73 58.48
N GLN A 24 7.53 -42.84 59.72
CA GLN A 24 6.55 -43.87 60.11
C GLN A 24 5.16 -43.58 59.55
N VAL A 25 4.73 -42.32 59.54
CA VAL A 25 3.44 -41.92 58.95
C VAL A 25 3.43 -42.18 57.45
N ASP A 26 4.51 -41.85 56.74
CA ASP A 26 4.61 -42.11 55.29
C ASP A 26 4.58 -43.61 54.96
N ALA A 27 5.24 -44.44 55.78
CA ALA A 27 5.19 -45.89 55.61
C ALA A 27 3.79 -46.47 55.87
N SER A 28 3.11 -46.01 56.92
CA SER A 28 1.72 -46.41 57.22
C SER A 28 0.74 -45.92 56.16
N ALA A 29 0.90 -44.69 55.66
CA ALA A 29 0.08 -44.13 54.59
C ALA A 29 0.23 -44.92 53.28
N GLY A 30 1.46 -45.29 52.91
CA GLY A 30 1.71 -46.14 51.74
C GLY A 30 1.05 -47.52 51.87
N LYS A 31 1.05 -48.10 53.08
CA LYS A 31 0.40 -49.40 53.35
C LYS A 31 -1.13 -49.30 53.30
N LEU A 32 -1.71 -48.22 53.84
CA LEU A 32 -3.15 -47.94 53.75
C LEU A 32 -3.60 -47.75 52.29
N GLU A 33 -2.78 -47.05 51.48
CA GLU A 33 -3.10 -46.81 50.07
C GLU A 33 -3.09 -48.11 49.26
N GLN A 34 -2.17 -49.04 49.57
CA GLN A 34 -2.15 -50.36 48.95
C GLN A 34 -3.39 -51.19 49.35
N LEU A 35 -3.72 -51.26 50.64
CA LEU A 35 -4.90 -51.97 51.14
C LEU A 35 -6.20 -51.40 50.59
N THR A 36 -6.32 -50.07 50.48
CA THR A 36 -7.52 -49.41 49.93
C THR A 36 -7.72 -49.75 48.44
N ARG A 37 -6.64 -49.92 47.67
CA ARG A 37 -6.72 -50.37 46.27
C ARG A 37 -7.14 -51.83 46.18
N GLU A 38 -6.63 -52.69 47.05
CA GLU A 38 -7.00 -54.12 47.11
C GLU A 38 -8.47 -54.29 47.52
N LEU A 39 -8.93 -53.51 48.51
CA LEU A 39 -10.31 -53.51 48.99
C LEU A 39 -11.29 -53.00 47.92
N LYS A 40 -10.95 -51.92 47.20
CA LYS A 40 -11.77 -51.45 46.06
C LYS A 40 -11.86 -52.47 44.92
N ARG A 41 -10.79 -53.24 44.68
CA ARG A 41 -10.81 -54.34 43.70
C ARG A 41 -11.72 -55.46 44.19
N ALA A 42 -11.56 -55.92 45.41
CA ALA A 42 -12.42 -56.94 46.01
C ALA A 42 -13.92 -56.52 46.01
N GLU A 43 -14.23 -55.26 46.35
CA GLU A 43 -15.59 -54.73 46.30
C GLU A 43 -16.17 -54.63 44.89
N HIS A 44 -15.37 -54.22 43.91
CA HIS A 44 -15.77 -54.20 42.51
C HIS A 44 -16.09 -55.63 42.02
N ASP A 45 -15.24 -56.59 42.35
CA ASP A 45 -15.39 -57.98 41.93
C ASP A 45 -16.62 -58.63 42.60
N LEU A 46 -16.91 -58.30 43.85
CA LEU A 46 -18.12 -58.73 44.57
C LEU A 46 -19.40 -58.10 43.99
N LYS A 47 -19.37 -56.83 43.61
CA LYS A 47 -20.50 -56.15 42.95
C LYS A 47 -20.78 -56.67 41.55
N SER A 48 -19.73 -57.13 40.86
CA SER A 48 -19.86 -57.76 39.54
C SER A 48 -20.50 -59.17 39.61
N THR A 49 -20.30 -59.89 40.72
CA THR A 49 -20.88 -61.24 40.94
C THR A 49 -22.31 -61.19 41.51
N GLU A 50 -22.72 -60.14 42.20
CA GLU A 50 -24.12 -59.94 42.67
C GLU A 50 -25.14 -59.74 41.54
N GLY A 51 -24.71 -59.31 40.34
CA GLY A 51 -25.59 -59.15 39.17
C GLY A 51 -26.00 -60.46 38.49
N ILE A 52 -25.38 -61.59 38.84
CA ILE A 52 -25.50 -62.87 38.09
C ILE A 52 -26.32 -63.93 38.85
N VAL A 53 -26.48 -63.82 40.19
CA VAL A 53 -27.27 -64.77 40.99
C VAL A 53 -28.22 -64.04 41.94
N HIS A 54 -29.42 -63.69 41.46
CA HIS A 54 -30.50 -63.14 42.29
C HIS A 54 -31.37 -64.27 42.88
N ILE A 55 -30.74 -65.22 43.59
CA ILE A 55 -31.45 -66.31 44.27
C ILE A 55 -31.23 -66.14 45.78
N PRO A 56 -32.28 -65.79 46.56
CA PRO A 56 -32.20 -65.73 48.01
C PRO A 56 -31.76 -67.08 48.60
N LYS A 57 -30.97 -67.04 49.69
CA LYS A 57 -30.28 -68.16 50.36
C LYS A 57 -31.12 -69.41 50.70
N VAL A 58 -32.44 -69.37 50.51
CA VAL A 58 -33.41 -70.38 50.95
C VAL A 58 -34.01 -71.22 49.80
N LEU A 59 -33.81 -70.88 48.51
CA LEU A 59 -34.44 -71.59 47.37
C LEU A 59 -33.47 -72.34 46.42
N LEU A 60 -32.20 -72.51 46.79
CA LEU A 60 -31.18 -73.08 45.88
C LEU A 60 -31.30 -74.58 45.60
N LYS A 61 -31.97 -75.37 46.45
CA LYS A 61 -31.98 -76.83 46.31
C LYS A 61 -32.94 -77.33 45.22
N ASP A 62 -33.98 -76.57 44.91
CA ASP A 62 -35.02 -76.94 43.95
C ASP A 62 -34.67 -76.54 42.50
N TYR A 63 -33.79 -75.55 42.31
CA TYR A 63 -33.34 -75.10 40.99
C TYR A 63 -32.40 -76.13 40.32
N VAL A 64 -31.47 -76.70 41.09
CA VAL A 64 -30.49 -77.69 40.60
C VAL A 64 -31.14 -78.98 40.09
N LEU A 65 -32.35 -79.33 40.55
CA LEU A 65 -33.06 -80.53 40.13
C LEU A 65 -33.79 -80.38 38.77
N ILE A 66 -34.08 -79.15 38.35
CA ILE A 66 -34.79 -78.84 37.09
C ILE A 66 -33.81 -78.86 35.90
N ASP A 67 -32.60 -78.36 36.08
CA ASP A 67 -31.57 -78.31 35.02
C ASP A 67 -31.00 -79.68 34.63
N LEU A 68 -31.04 -80.65 35.54
CA LEU A 68 -30.63 -82.04 35.29
C LEU A 68 -31.52 -82.78 34.26
N LYS A 69 -32.80 -82.41 34.12
CA LYS A 69 -33.71 -83.01 33.11
C LYS A 69 -33.64 -82.31 31.76
N SER A 70 -33.25 -81.03 31.74
CA SER A 70 -33.05 -80.23 30.51
C SER A 70 -31.84 -80.73 29.71
N THR A 71 -30.74 -81.04 30.41
CA THR A 71 -29.46 -81.47 29.82
C THR A 71 -29.53 -82.80 29.07
N GLU A 72 -30.29 -83.78 29.56
CA GLU A 72 -30.45 -85.10 28.91
C GLU A 72 -31.23 -85.04 27.58
N GLY A 73 -32.16 -84.08 27.42
CA GLY A 73 -32.93 -83.91 26.18
C GLY A 73 -32.11 -83.34 25.03
N THR A 74 -31.28 -82.33 25.31
CA THR A 74 -30.42 -81.67 24.32
C THR A 74 -29.26 -82.54 23.82
N GLU A 75 -28.76 -83.48 24.62
CA GLU A 75 -27.70 -84.41 24.19
C GLU A 75 -28.15 -85.39 23.09
N HIS A 76 -29.44 -85.70 23.02
CA HIS A 76 -30.01 -86.57 22.00
C HIS A 76 -30.10 -85.86 20.63
N ASP A 77 -30.48 -84.59 20.61
CA ASP A 77 -30.63 -83.79 19.39
C ASP A 77 -29.27 -83.47 18.73
N LEU A 78 -28.20 -83.33 19.53
CA LEU A 78 -26.85 -83.13 19.01
C LEU A 78 -26.38 -84.31 18.14
N LYS A 79 -26.59 -85.55 18.59
CA LYS A 79 -26.15 -86.76 17.87
C LYS A 79 -26.86 -86.95 16.52
N SER A 80 -28.10 -86.52 16.39
CA SER A 80 -28.87 -86.59 15.14
C SER A 80 -28.32 -85.63 14.07
N THR A 81 -27.86 -84.46 14.50
CA THR A 81 -27.46 -83.36 13.60
C THR A 81 -26.03 -83.54 13.04
N GLU A 82 -25.13 -84.20 13.79
CA GLU A 82 -23.73 -84.47 13.40
C GLU A 82 -23.58 -85.37 12.14
N GLY A 83 -24.61 -86.11 11.72
CA GLY A 83 -24.54 -87.03 10.58
C GLY A 83 -24.98 -86.48 9.22
N THR A 84 -25.37 -85.20 9.12
CA THR A 84 -26.16 -84.71 7.96
C THR A 84 -25.38 -83.97 6.86
N VAL A 85 -24.15 -83.48 7.10
CA VAL A 85 -23.39 -82.67 6.12
C VAL A 85 -21.91 -83.07 6.01
N ASP A 86 -21.41 -83.20 4.77
CA ASP A 86 -20.01 -83.50 4.45
C ASP A 86 -19.15 -82.21 4.43
N ILE A 87 -18.70 -81.79 5.62
CA ILE A 87 -17.91 -80.57 5.86
C ILE A 87 -16.55 -80.55 5.13
N PRO A 88 -15.76 -81.65 5.07
CA PRO A 88 -14.45 -81.66 4.40
C PRO A 88 -14.49 -81.21 2.94
N LYS A 89 -15.49 -81.67 2.18
CA LYS A 89 -15.62 -81.35 0.76
C LYS A 89 -15.93 -79.87 0.51
N LEU A 90 -16.80 -79.27 1.34
CA LEU A 90 -17.13 -77.85 1.26
C LEU A 90 -15.94 -76.94 1.65
N LYS A 91 -15.10 -77.37 2.60
CA LYS A 91 -13.88 -76.63 2.98
C LYS A 91 -12.86 -76.59 1.83
N GLN A 92 -12.66 -77.70 1.14
CA GLN A 92 -11.73 -77.78 0.01
C GLN A 92 -12.15 -76.88 -1.17
N GLU A 93 -13.45 -76.79 -1.45
CA GLU A 93 -14.00 -75.87 -2.46
C GLU A 93 -13.86 -74.39 -2.05
N ILE A 94 -13.99 -74.06 -0.76
CA ILE A 94 -13.79 -72.69 -0.24
C ILE A 94 -12.32 -72.29 -0.34
N ASP A 95 -11.38 -73.19 -0.02
CA ASP A 95 -9.96 -72.91 -0.08
C ASP A 95 -9.49 -72.65 -1.52
N GLN A 96 -10.04 -73.36 -2.50
CA GLN A 96 -9.75 -73.11 -3.91
C GLN A 96 -10.29 -71.75 -4.36
N LEU A 97 -11.56 -71.44 -4.05
CA LEU A 97 -12.15 -70.13 -4.39
C LEU A 97 -11.46 -68.96 -3.65
N ALA A 98 -10.93 -69.19 -2.45
CA ALA A 98 -10.17 -68.19 -1.70
C ALA A 98 -8.80 -67.90 -2.32
N LYS A 99 -8.11 -68.91 -2.88
CA LYS A 99 -6.87 -68.72 -3.63
C LYS A 99 -7.10 -67.93 -4.91
N ASP A 100 -8.13 -68.28 -5.67
CA ASP A 100 -8.49 -67.59 -6.92
C ASP A 100 -8.86 -66.12 -6.65
N LYS A 101 -9.51 -65.83 -5.52
CA LYS A 101 -9.79 -64.46 -5.06
C LYS A 101 -8.51 -63.68 -4.74
N LEU A 102 -7.58 -64.27 -3.99
CA LEU A 102 -6.32 -63.63 -3.61
C LEU A 102 -5.46 -63.25 -4.82
N GLU A 103 -5.42 -64.10 -5.86
CA GLU A 103 -4.69 -63.80 -7.09
C GLU A 103 -5.30 -62.63 -7.89
N LEU A 104 -6.63 -62.54 -7.92
CA LEU A 104 -7.34 -61.44 -8.57
C LEU A 104 -7.22 -60.13 -7.77
N ASP A 105 -7.33 -60.18 -6.43
CA ASP A 105 -7.12 -59.02 -5.55
C ASP A 105 -5.69 -58.47 -5.67
N ALA A 106 -4.69 -59.35 -5.81
CA ALA A 106 -3.30 -58.95 -6.05
C ALA A 106 -3.13 -58.20 -7.39
N LYS A 107 -3.78 -58.67 -8.46
CA LYS A 107 -3.80 -58.00 -9.77
C LYS A 107 -4.52 -56.65 -9.72
N ILE A 108 -5.65 -56.55 -9.01
CA ILE A 108 -6.37 -55.27 -8.80
C ILE A 108 -5.52 -54.27 -8.02
N SER A 109 -4.75 -54.73 -7.01
CA SER A 109 -3.81 -53.89 -6.28
C SER A 109 -2.68 -53.36 -7.17
N GLN A 110 -2.12 -54.21 -8.05
CA GLN A 110 -1.10 -53.80 -9.02
C GLN A 110 -1.65 -52.77 -10.01
N LEU A 111 -2.82 -53.03 -10.61
CA LEU A 111 -3.49 -52.10 -11.53
C LEU A 111 -3.87 -50.78 -10.83
N SER A 112 -4.28 -50.81 -9.57
CA SER A 112 -4.58 -49.59 -8.80
C SER A 112 -3.32 -48.76 -8.48
N SER A 113 -2.20 -49.42 -8.21
CA SER A 113 -0.90 -48.75 -8.05
C SER A 113 -0.43 -48.10 -9.36
N GLU A 114 -0.60 -48.80 -10.49
CA GLU A 114 -0.30 -48.28 -11.82
C GLU A 114 -1.20 -47.09 -12.21
N MET A 115 -2.51 -47.19 -11.95
CA MET A 115 -3.48 -46.11 -12.15
C MET A 115 -3.11 -44.86 -11.35
N ASN A 116 -2.78 -45.03 -10.06
CA ASN A 116 -2.38 -43.91 -9.21
C ASN A 116 -1.08 -43.24 -9.70
N ARG A 117 -0.12 -44.03 -10.21
CA ARG A 117 1.12 -43.51 -10.80
C ARG A 117 0.83 -42.68 -12.07
N LEU A 118 0.01 -43.19 -12.98
CA LEU A 118 -0.38 -42.49 -14.21
C LEU A 118 -1.18 -41.22 -13.92
N HIS A 119 -2.06 -41.25 -12.91
CA HIS A 119 -2.83 -40.08 -12.49
C HIS A 119 -1.94 -39.00 -11.85
N LEU A 120 -0.92 -39.39 -11.07
CA LEU A 120 0.08 -38.47 -10.53
C LEU A 120 0.90 -37.82 -11.66
N GLN A 121 1.32 -38.61 -12.65
CA GLN A 121 2.08 -38.14 -13.81
C GLN A 121 1.27 -37.15 -14.66
N SER A 122 0.01 -37.48 -14.97
CA SER A 122 -0.87 -36.58 -15.74
C SER A 122 -1.16 -35.27 -15.00
N SER A 123 -1.35 -35.31 -13.68
CA SER A 123 -1.58 -34.12 -12.84
C SER A 123 -0.34 -33.23 -12.78
N ALA A 124 0.84 -33.82 -12.58
CA ALA A 124 2.11 -33.09 -12.59
C ALA A 124 2.42 -32.49 -13.96
N GLN A 125 2.10 -33.17 -15.06
CA GLN A 125 2.26 -32.63 -16.41
C GLN A 125 1.35 -31.42 -16.65
N ALA A 126 0.08 -31.47 -16.23
CA ALA A 126 -0.83 -30.34 -16.33
C ALA A 126 -0.35 -29.13 -15.50
N GLN A 127 0.22 -29.35 -14.30
CA GLN A 127 0.82 -28.29 -13.49
C GLN A 127 2.04 -27.65 -14.18
N ILE A 128 2.91 -28.46 -14.79
CA ILE A 128 4.06 -27.94 -15.55
C ILE A 128 3.61 -27.08 -16.73
N ASP A 129 2.56 -27.47 -17.45
CA ASP A 129 2.08 -26.69 -18.59
C ASP A 129 1.49 -25.34 -18.15
N VAL A 130 0.82 -25.29 -17.00
CA VAL A 130 0.37 -24.02 -16.38
C VAL A 130 1.57 -23.15 -16.00
N LEU A 131 2.58 -23.71 -15.33
CA LEU A 131 3.79 -22.98 -14.94
C LEU A 131 4.59 -22.47 -16.15
N LYS A 132 4.68 -23.27 -17.22
CA LYS A 132 5.32 -22.85 -18.49
C LYS A 132 4.56 -21.71 -19.16
N LYS A 133 3.22 -21.75 -19.15
CA LYS A 133 2.40 -20.67 -19.70
C LYS A 133 2.57 -19.37 -18.89
N ASP A 134 2.60 -19.46 -17.56
CA ASP A 134 2.84 -18.31 -16.69
C ASP A 134 4.25 -17.73 -16.94
N LYS A 135 5.28 -18.57 -16.98
CA LYS A 135 6.67 -18.19 -17.33
C LYS A 135 6.72 -17.43 -18.67
N GLY A 136 6.10 -17.96 -19.72
CA GLY A 136 6.05 -17.31 -21.04
C GLY A 136 5.40 -15.92 -20.99
N SER A 137 4.33 -15.75 -20.21
CA SER A 137 3.68 -14.44 -20.05
C SER A 137 4.60 -13.41 -19.37
N LYS A 138 5.37 -13.83 -18.35
CA LYS A 138 6.31 -12.98 -17.62
C LYS A 138 7.51 -12.60 -18.48
N GLU A 139 8.04 -13.55 -19.26
CA GLU A 139 9.11 -13.29 -20.23
C GLU A 139 8.69 -12.30 -21.31
N GLU A 140 7.46 -12.38 -21.81
CA GLU A 140 6.94 -11.41 -22.79
C GLU A 140 6.81 -10.00 -22.19
N ASN A 141 6.33 -9.90 -20.94
CA ASN A 141 6.26 -8.62 -20.23
C ASN A 141 7.64 -8.01 -20.00
N ILE A 142 8.65 -8.82 -19.64
CA ILE A 142 10.05 -8.37 -19.53
C ILE A 142 10.53 -7.81 -20.87
N ARG A 143 10.28 -8.51 -21.99
CA ARG A 143 10.69 -8.02 -23.32
C ARG A 143 10.02 -6.71 -23.69
N ARG A 144 8.72 -6.56 -23.44
CA ARG A 144 8.00 -5.30 -23.72
C ARG A 144 8.55 -4.13 -22.90
N LEU A 145 8.78 -4.33 -21.60
CA LEU A 145 9.31 -3.28 -20.73
C LEU A 145 10.76 -2.91 -21.11
N LYS A 146 11.60 -3.90 -21.44
CA LYS A 146 12.95 -3.64 -21.95
C LYS A 146 12.95 -2.84 -23.24
N ALA A 147 12.15 -3.25 -24.23
CA ALA A 147 12.05 -2.55 -25.51
C ALA A 147 11.51 -1.11 -25.36
N LYS A 148 10.58 -0.89 -24.43
CA LYS A 148 10.04 0.44 -24.14
C LYS A 148 11.11 1.39 -23.58
N GLN A 149 12.04 0.89 -22.77
CA GLN A 149 13.02 1.69 -22.04
C GLN A 149 14.45 1.60 -22.58
N GLU A 150 14.65 0.91 -23.70
CA GLU A 150 15.98 0.64 -24.27
C GLU A 150 16.72 1.91 -24.66
N ASP A 151 16.04 2.84 -25.34
CA ASP A 151 16.62 4.12 -25.77
C ASP A 151 16.99 4.99 -24.57
N THR A 152 16.09 5.10 -23.57
CA THR A 152 16.30 5.91 -22.38
C THR A 152 17.44 5.37 -21.52
N ILE A 153 17.48 4.05 -21.29
CA ILE A 153 18.55 3.42 -20.50
C ILE A 153 19.88 3.53 -21.24
N SER A 154 19.90 3.36 -22.57
CA SER A 154 21.12 3.51 -23.37
C SER A 154 21.64 4.94 -23.39
N TYR A 155 20.76 5.94 -23.38
CA TYR A 155 21.16 7.34 -23.23
C TYR A 155 21.79 7.61 -21.85
N LEU A 156 21.18 7.11 -20.76
CA LEU A 156 21.64 7.37 -19.39
C LEU A 156 22.89 6.58 -18.98
N LEU A 157 22.97 5.29 -19.35
CA LEU A 157 24.06 4.37 -18.94
C LEU A 157 25.08 4.09 -20.07
N GLY A 158 24.84 4.60 -21.28
CA GLY A 158 25.66 4.34 -22.48
C GLY A 158 25.48 2.95 -23.09
N HIS A 159 24.81 2.02 -22.40
CA HIS A 159 24.53 0.67 -22.87
C HIS A 159 23.35 0.07 -22.10
N MET A 160 22.66 -0.91 -22.69
CA MET A 160 21.59 -1.66 -22.02
C MET A 160 22.18 -2.83 -21.22
N PRO A 161 22.12 -2.83 -19.87
CA PRO A 161 22.68 -3.91 -19.07
C PRO A 161 21.86 -5.20 -19.22
N THR A 162 22.54 -6.34 -19.34
CA THR A 162 21.88 -7.66 -19.44
C THR A 162 21.40 -8.19 -18.07
N THR A 163 22.08 -7.80 -16.99
CA THR A 163 21.82 -8.21 -15.59
C THR A 163 21.98 -7.01 -14.66
N ASN A 164 21.29 -7.04 -13.51
CA ASN A 164 21.35 -6.00 -12.46
C ASN A 164 21.02 -4.57 -12.94
N ILE A 165 20.08 -4.43 -13.90
CA ILE A 165 19.64 -3.15 -14.45
C ILE A 165 19.18 -2.20 -13.33
N ARG A 166 18.47 -2.75 -12.33
CA ARG A 166 17.99 -2.02 -11.16
C ARG A 166 19.12 -1.36 -10.38
N THR A 167 20.13 -2.12 -9.99
CA THR A 167 21.25 -1.59 -9.20
C THR A 167 22.01 -0.52 -9.97
N GLN A 168 22.22 -0.69 -11.28
CA GLN A 168 22.92 0.31 -12.09
C GLN A 168 22.12 1.61 -12.24
N ILE A 169 20.80 1.53 -12.42
CA ILE A 169 19.92 2.71 -12.48
C ILE A 169 19.82 3.38 -11.11
N ASP A 170 19.68 2.62 -10.02
CA ASP A 170 19.64 3.17 -8.66
C ASP A 170 20.97 3.85 -8.28
N ASP A 171 22.12 3.26 -8.64
CA ASP A 171 23.44 3.87 -8.46
C ASP A 171 23.62 5.14 -9.31
N TYR A 172 23.12 5.14 -10.55
CA TYR A 172 23.13 6.31 -11.42
C TYR A 172 22.27 7.44 -10.83
N ILE A 173 21.03 7.13 -10.41
CA ILE A 173 20.15 8.09 -9.73
C ILE A 173 20.85 8.64 -8.50
N GLY A 174 21.46 7.80 -7.65
CA GLY A 174 22.18 8.25 -6.46
C GLY A 174 23.33 9.22 -6.78
N LYS A 175 24.17 8.90 -7.78
CA LYS A 175 25.25 9.78 -8.24
C LYS A 175 24.72 11.09 -8.82
N GLN A 176 23.66 11.02 -9.61
CA GLN A 176 23.06 12.17 -10.27
C GLN A 176 22.40 13.11 -9.27
N THR A 177 21.63 12.57 -8.31
CA THR A 177 21.01 13.36 -7.23
C THR A 177 22.06 14.09 -6.39
N GLU A 178 23.19 13.45 -6.05
CA GLU A 178 24.27 14.14 -5.32
C GLU A 178 24.93 15.21 -6.20
N SER A 179 25.16 14.94 -7.49
CA SER A 179 25.68 15.94 -8.44
C SER A 179 24.77 17.16 -8.57
N VAL A 180 23.46 16.95 -8.76
CA VAL A 180 22.44 18.01 -8.83
C VAL A 180 22.44 18.83 -7.54
N LYS A 181 22.53 18.18 -6.39
CA LYS A 181 22.59 18.85 -5.08
C LYS A 181 23.84 19.72 -4.94
N THR A 182 25.01 19.22 -5.33
CA THR A 182 26.27 19.98 -5.32
C THR A 182 26.19 21.19 -6.27
N LEU A 183 25.76 20.98 -7.52
CA LEU A 183 25.58 22.05 -8.51
C LEU A 183 24.59 23.12 -8.03
N ARG A 184 23.45 22.73 -7.45
CA ARG A 184 22.50 23.68 -6.83
C ARG A 184 23.14 24.52 -5.74
N GLN A 185 23.96 23.91 -4.88
CA GLN A 185 24.68 24.63 -3.82
C GLN A 185 25.69 25.60 -4.42
N GLU A 186 26.42 25.21 -5.46
CA GLU A 186 27.39 26.07 -6.13
C GLU A 186 26.74 27.25 -6.88
N VAL A 187 25.62 27.02 -7.56
CA VAL A 187 24.82 28.09 -8.19
C VAL A 187 24.33 29.06 -7.12
N HIS A 188 23.82 28.55 -6.00
CA HIS A 188 23.36 29.39 -4.89
C HIS A 188 24.50 30.23 -4.28
N GLN A 189 25.68 29.63 -4.06
CA GLN A 189 26.86 30.35 -3.57
C GLN A 189 27.30 31.44 -4.56
N SER A 190 27.32 31.13 -5.85
CA SER A 190 27.71 32.08 -6.91
C SER A 190 26.71 33.25 -7.02
N LYS A 191 25.40 32.97 -6.91
CA LYS A 191 24.35 34.00 -6.86
C LYS A 191 24.47 34.90 -5.62
N ASN A 192 24.82 34.33 -4.46
CA ASN A 192 25.06 35.12 -3.25
C ASN A 192 26.28 36.03 -3.43
N GLN A 193 27.36 35.55 -4.04
CA GLN A 193 28.53 36.36 -4.38
C GLN A 193 28.21 37.46 -5.40
N LEU A 194 27.37 37.17 -6.40
CA LEU A 194 26.89 38.18 -7.35
C LEU A 194 26.13 39.30 -6.62
N SER A 195 25.21 38.94 -5.71
CA SER A 195 24.43 39.90 -4.93
C SER A 195 25.31 40.79 -4.04
N THR A 196 26.32 40.23 -3.37
CA THR A 196 27.27 41.03 -2.57
C THR A 196 28.09 41.99 -3.44
N LYS A 197 28.56 41.52 -4.61
CA LYS A 197 29.30 42.36 -5.57
C LYS A 197 28.44 43.46 -6.19
N GLU A 198 27.18 43.19 -6.48
CA GLU A 198 26.21 44.19 -6.96
C GLU A 198 25.91 45.26 -5.89
N ALA A 199 25.79 44.86 -4.62
CA ALA A 199 25.66 45.79 -3.50
C ALA A 199 26.92 46.67 -3.32
N GLU A 200 28.12 46.07 -3.39
CA GLU A 200 29.41 46.79 -3.37
C GLU A 200 29.49 47.81 -4.51
N LYS A 201 29.11 47.40 -5.74
CA LYS A 201 29.05 48.29 -6.90
C LYS A 201 28.12 49.48 -6.66
N LYS A 202 26.91 49.24 -6.12
CA LYS A 202 25.94 50.32 -5.83
C LYS A 202 26.50 51.31 -4.81
N MET A 203 27.11 50.81 -3.74
CA MET A 203 27.74 51.65 -2.71
C MET A 203 28.89 52.49 -3.26
N ILE A 204 29.79 51.89 -4.04
CA ILE A 204 30.93 52.58 -4.64
C ILE A 204 30.47 53.59 -5.69
N SER A 205 29.45 53.25 -6.50
CA SER A 205 28.88 54.16 -7.48
C SER A 205 28.24 55.40 -6.83
N GLU A 206 27.51 55.22 -5.71
CA GLU A 206 26.93 56.34 -4.95
C GLU A 206 28.03 57.21 -4.33
N THR A 207 29.09 56.58 -3.83
CA THR A 207 30.25 57.29 -3.25
C THR A 207 31.00 58.09 -4.32
N LEU A 208 31.20 57.51 -5.50
CA LEU A 208 31.80 58.18 -6.65
C LEU A 208 30.96 59.39 -7.07
N ARG A 209 29.62 59.23 -7.17
CA ARG A 209 28.72 60.33 -7.53
C ARG A 209 28.83 61.50 -6.55
N LYS A 210 28.83 61.21 -5.24
CA LYS A 210 29.00 62.25 -4.19
C LYS A 210 30.34 62.97 -4.33
N LYS A 211 31.42 62.24 -4.58
CA LYS A 211 32.76 62.82 -4.75
C LYS A 211 32.90 63.65 -6.04
N GLU A 212 32.24 63.24 -7.12
CA GLU A 212 32.17 64.03 -8.37
C GLU A 212 31.32 65.30 -8.18
N GLU A 213 30.22 65.23 -7.43
CA GLU A 213 29.40 66.38 -7.06
C GLU A 213 30.14 67.35 -6.13
N ASP A 214 30.86 66.82 -5.12
CA ASP A 214 31.74 67.60 -4.24
C ASP A 214 32.84 68.31 -5.04
N LEU A 215 33.47 67.62 -5.99
CA LEU A 215 34.48 68.21 -6.88
C LEU A 215 33.87 69.38 -7.66
N LYS A 216 32.71 69.18 -8.29
CA LYS A 216 32.03 70.23 -9.05
C LYS A 216 31.67 71.44 -8.18
N ASN A 217 31.14 71.20 -6.98
CA ASN A 217 30.79 72.26 -6.03
C ASN A 217 32.04 73.04 -5.56
N LEU A 218 33.18 72.36 -5.37
CA LEU A 218 34.45 73.00 -5.00
C LEU A 218 35.03 73.79 -6.17
N GLU A 219 34.96 73.27 -7.39
CA GLU A 219 35.39 73.97 -8.61
C GLU A 219 34.55 75.23 -8.87
N GLU A 220 33.22 75.17 -8.70
CA GLU A 220 32.33 76.33 -8.82
C GLU A 220 32.66 77.42 -7.78
N LYS A 221 32.96 77.03 -6.53
CA LYS A 221 33.39 77.96 -5.48
C LYS A 221 34.70 78.66 -5.83
N ILE A 222 35.70 77.93 -6.32
CA ILE A 222 36.97 78.54 -6.76
C ILE A 222 36.73 79.44 -7.98
N PHE A 223 35.93 79.00 -8.95
CA PHE A 223 35.63 79.78 -10.15
C PHE A 223 34.93 81.10 -9.82
N SER A 224 34.01 81.12 -8.85
CA SER A 224 33.30 82.33 -8.43
C SER A 224 34.21 83.44 -7.88
N VAL A 225 35.35 83.08 -7.29
CA VAL A 225 36.28 84.02 -6.66
C VAL A 225 37.47 84.36 -7.57
N CYS A 226 37.93 83.41 -8.38
CA CYS A 226 39.09 83.57 -9.26
C CYS A 226 38.74 83.96 -10.70
N GLY A 227 37.50 83.77 -11.14
CA GLY A 227 37.09 83.96 -12.53
C GLY A 227 37.88 83.04 -13.47
N SER A 228 38.37 83.58 -14.59
CA SER A 228 39.17 82.85 -15.59
C SER A 228 40.67 82.80 -15.29
N GLN A 229 41.12 83.36 -14.17
CA GLN A 229 42.55 83.38 -13.83
C GLN A 229 42.94 82.12 -13.05
N ASN A 230 44.12 81.59 -13.35
CA ASN A 230 44.71 80.50 -12.58
C ASN A 230 44.94 80.96 -11.13
N PHE A 231 44.58 80.14 -10.15
CA PHE A 231 44.56 80.48 -8.73
C PHE A 231 45.93 80.97 -8.23
N ASP A 232 46.99 80.27 -8.61
CA ASP A 232 48.36 80.59 -8.19
C ASP A 232 48.87 81.89 -8.85
N ASP A 233 48.57 82.09 -10.13
CA ASP A 233 48.94 83.31 -10.86
C ASP A 233 48.17 84.54 -10.34
N GLY A 234 46.90 84.35 -9.98
CA GLY A 234 46.06 85.38 -9.36
C GLY A 234 46.59 85.83 -8.00
N LEU A 235 46.96 84.87 -7.13
CA LEU A 235 47.58 85.15 -5.83
C LEU A 235 48.89 85.93 -5.98
N LEU A 236 49.74 85.54 -6.93
CA LEU A 236 51.01 86.21 -7.19
C LEU A 236 50.79 87.64 -7.72
N THR A 237 49.85 87.81 -8.64
CA THR A 237 49.47 89.12 -9.19
C THR A 237 48.96 90.07 -8.12
N PHE A 238 48.11 89.61 -7.19
CA PHE A 238 47.62 90.45 -6.10
C PHE A 238 48.72 90.77 -5.10
N LYS A 239 49.62 89.83 -4.80
CA LYS A 239 50.79 90.09 -3.94
C LYS A 239 51.70 91.15 -4.54
N ASP A 240 51.97 91.10 -5.84
CA ASP A 240 52.80 92.07 -6.54
C ASP A 240 52.13 93.45 -6.60
N LYS A 241 50.82 93.51 -6.89
CA LYS A 241 50.04 94.76 -6.86
C LYS A 241 50.00 95.37 -5.46
N MET A 242 49.88 94.55 -4.41
CA MET A 242 49.98 95.02 -3.02
C MET A 242 51.35 95.61 -2.74
N SER A 243 52.44 94.95 -3.16
CA SER A 243 53.80 95.49 -2.98
C SER A 243 53.98 96.82 -3.71
N GLN A 244 53.61 96.90 -4.99
CA GLN A 244 53.74 98.13 -5.80
C GLN A 244 52.91 99.29 -5.23
N THR A 245 51.69 99.02 -4.76
CA THR A 245 50.82 100.06 -4.17
C THR A 245 51.35 100.48 -2.80
N GLN A 246 51.93 99.56 -2.03
CA GLN A 246 52.60 99.85 -0.76
C GLN A 246 53.84 100.72 -0.95
N ASP A 247 54.66 100.44 -1.96
CA ASP A 247 55.83 101.25 -2.32
C ASP A 247 55.41 102.64 -2.82
N THR A 248 54.32 102.73 -3.58
CA THR A 248 53.72 104.00 -4.03
C THR A 248 53.21 104.81 -2.85
N ARG A 249 52.51 104.18 -1.89
CA ARG A 249 52.07 104.82 -0.64
C ARG A 249 53.27 105.32 0.17
N GLY A 250 54.33 104.51 0.30
CA GLY A 250 55.56 104.91 0.97
C GLY A 250 56.22 106.13 0.29
N SER A 251 56.28 106.12 -1.04
CA SER A 251 56.82 107.23 -1.83
C SER A 251 55.99 108.52 -1.70
N LEU A 252 54.65 108.41 -1.66
CA LEU A 252 53.74 109.53 -1.47
C LEU A 252 53.85 110.13 -0.06
N LEU A 253 53.95 109.30 0.98
CA LEU A 253 54.18 109.76 2.36
C LEU A 253 55.54 110.46 2.49
N GLY A 254 56.58 109.90 1.86
CA GLY A 254 57.89 110.53 1.78
C GLY A 254 57.81 111.90 1.09
N ALA A 255 57.19 111.96 -0.09
CA ALA A 255 57.02 113.19 -0.86
C ALA A 255 56.18 114.24 -0.10
N GLU A 256 55.11 113.84 0.58
CA GLU A 256 54.32 114.75 1.44
C GLU A 256 55.19 115.37 2.53
N HIS A 257 55.96 114.55 3.24
CA HIS A 257 56.83 115.00 4.32
C HIS A 257 57.92 115.96 3.81
N PHE A 258 58.60 115.61 2.71
CA PHE A 258 59.65 116.45 2.12
C PHE A 258 59.09 117.75 1.54
N PHE A 259 58.03 117.72 0.73
CA PHE A 259 57.45 118.93 0.14
C PHE A 259 56.86 119.85 1.21
N LYS A 260 56.24 119.30 2.26
CA LYS A 260 55.73 120.10 3.38
C LYS A 260 56.88 120.79 4.11
N LYS A 261 57.97 120.07 4.38
CA LYS A 261 59.16 120.64 5.01
C LYS A 261 59.81 121.73 4.13
N TYR A 262 59.99 121.47 2.83
CA TYR A 262 60.56 122.44 1.90
C TYR A 262 59.68 123.68 1.72
N ALA A 263 58.36 123.53 1.67
CA ALA A 263 57.45 124.67 1.62
C ALA A 263 57.54 125.52 2.90
N THR A 264 57.64 124.90 4.08
CA THR A 264 57.82 125.62 5.36
C THR A 264 59.20 126.29 5.48
N ASP A 265 60.27 125.66 4.98
CA ASP A 265 61.61 126.23 5.02
C ASP A 265 61.77 127.41 4.05
N LEU A 266 61.06 127.41 2.91
CA LEU A 266 61.01 128.52 1.94
C LEU A 266 60.11 129.70 2.37
N GLU A 267 59.33 129.54 3.45
CA GLU A 267 58.47 130.60 4.01
C GLU A 267 59.13 131.37 5.18
N LYS A 268 60.39 131.05 5.50
CA LYS A 268 61.18 131.73 6.54
C LYS A 268 61.92 132.96 5.98
N ASP A 269 62.38 133.82 6.88
CA ASP A 269 63.23 134.97 6.55
C ASP A 269 64.58 134.47 5.98
N ASP A 270 65.02 135.04 4.84
CA ASP A 270 66.10 134.58 3.96
C ASP A 270 65.89 133.20 3.28
N PRO A 271 64.95 133.09 2.33
CA PRO A 271 64.70 131.84 1.62
C PRO A 271 65.87 131.48 0.70
N CYS A 272 66.46 130.31 0.91
CA CYS A 272 67.38 129.66 -0.02
C CYS A 272 66.79 128.32 -0.47
N CYS A 273 67.20 127.81 -1.64
CA CYS A 273 66.68 126.55 -2.15
C CYS A 273 67.05 125.39 -1.19
N PRO A 274 66.09 124.63 -0.64
CA PRO A 274 66.36 123.60 0.37
C PRO A 274 67.07 122.35 -0.17
N LEU A 275 67.34 122.28 -1.49
CA LEU A 275 68.10 121.22 -2.14
C LEU A 275 69.55 121.63 -2.47
N CYS A 276 69.74 122.85 -2.99
CA CYS A 276 71.03 123.30 -3.49
C CYS A 276 71.61 124.51 -2.72
N HIS A 277 70.89 125.04 -1.74
CA HIS A 277 71.24 126.20 -0.90
C HIS A 277 71.54 127.48 -1.67
N ARG A 278 71.12 127.57 -2.94
CA ARG A 278 71.22 128.78 -3.77
C ARG A 278 70.23 129.83 -3.27
N GLU A 279 70.69 131.07 -3.16
CA GLU A 279 69.85 132.26 -2.89
C GLU A 279 68.99 132.59 -4.11
N PHE A 280 67.76 133.03 -3.90
CA PHE A 280 66.87 133.41 -4.99
C PHE A 280 67.11 134.87 -5.39
N ASP A 281 67.27 135.10 -6.69
CA ASP A 281 67.58 136.43 -7.23
C ASP A 281 66.36 137.38 -7.12
N THR A 282 65.14 136.83 -7.03
CA THR A 282 63.90 137.59 -6.79
C THR A 282 62.92 136.86 -5.85
N ASP A 283 62.19 137.62 -5.04
CA ASP A 283 61.13 137.12 -4.15
C ASP A 283 59.96 136.46 -4.93
N GLN A 284 59.84 136.76 -6.22
CA GLN A 284 58.86 136.15 -7.12
C GLN A 284 59.17 134.67 -7.40
N GLU A 285 60.44 134.30 -7.55
CA GLU A 285 60.87 132.91 -7.76
C GLU A 285 60.57 132.02 -6.55
N VAL A 286 60.74 132.55 -5.33
CA VAL A 286 60.39 131.87 -4.08
C VAL A 286 58.89 131.58 -4.03
N LYS A 287 58.06 132.60 -4.33
CA LYS A 287 56.60 132.46 -4.33
C LYS A 287 56.11 131.48 -5.40
N GLU A 288 56.68 131.51 -6.60
CA GLU A 288 56.34 130.55 -7.67
C GLU A 288 56.70 129.11 -7.27
N LEU A 289 57.88 128.90 -6.67
CA LEU A 289 58.29 127.59 -6.18
C LEU A 289 57.43 127.09 -5.01
N VAL A 290 57.07 127.98 -4.06
CA VAL A 290 56.16 127.65 -2.95
C VAL A 290 54.76 127.30 -3.48
N ILE A 291 54.25 128.03 -4.48
CA ILE A 291 52.97 127.73 -5.14
C ILE A 291 53.04 126.37 -5.84
N GLU A 292 54.14 126.07 -6.54
CA GLU A 292 54.33 124.77 -7.19
C GLU A 292 54.38 123.61 -6.18
N LEU A 293 55.12 123.78 -5.07
CA LEU A 293 55.21 122.80 -3.99
C LEU A 293 53.87 122.60 -3.28
N LYS A 294 53.13 123.68 -2.98
CA LYS A 294 51.78 123.63 -2.40
C LYS A 294 50.76 122.99 -3.35
N ASN A 295 50.86 123.24 -4.65
CA ASN A 295 50.02 122.58 -5.66
C ASN A 295 50.31 121.07 -5.75
N LYS A 296 51.58 120.68 -5.68
CA LYS A 296 51.96 119.26 -5.61
C LYS A 296 51.47 118.62 -4.31
N LEU A 297 51.60 119.29 -3.16
CA LEU A 297 51.06 118.86 -1.86
C LEU A 297 49.53 118.68 -1.88
N ARG A 298 48.78 119.54 -2.57
CA ARG A 298 47.32 119.45 -2.66
C ARG A 298 46.82 118.14 -3.30
N MET A 299 47.63 117.56 -4.19
CA MET A 299 47.30 116.31 -4.90
C MET A 299 47.72 115.04 -4.14
N VAL A 300 48.60 115.15 -3.15
CA VAL A 300 49.14 113.99 -2.42
C VAL A 300 48.09 113.31 -1.53
N PRO A 301 47.29 114.00 -0.70
CA PRO A 301 46.27 113.35 0.14
C PRO A 301 45.24 112.55 -0.65
N ALA A 302 44.80 113.07 -1.81
CA ALA A 302 43.85 112.35 -2.67
C ALA A 302 44.46 111.08 -3.28
N LYS A 303 45.74 111.13 -3.69
CA LYS A 303 46.47 109.96 -4.19
C LYS A 303 46.79 108.97 -3.08
N LEU A 304 47.10 109.44 -1.88
CA LEU A 304 47.36 108.61 -0.70
C LEU A 304 46.09 107.86 -0.27
N GLN A 305 44.96 108.55 -0.17
CA GLN A 305 43.67 107.93 0.15
C GLN A 305 43.26 106.90 -0.91
N LYS A 306 43.56 107.17 -2.19
CA LYS A 306 43.36 106.18 -3.26
C LYS A 306 44.26 104.96 -3.09
N ALA A 307 45.57 105.14 -2.86
CA ALA A 307 46.51 104.05 -2.64
C ALA A 307 46.16 103.22 -1.39
N GLU A 308 45.66 103.84 -0.32
CA GLU A 308 45.19 103.15 0.89
C GLU A 308 43.92 102.32 0.64
N LYS A 309 42.96 102.87 -0.13
CA LYS A 309 41.76 102.12 -0.56
C LYS A 309 42.13 100.95 -1.46
N ASP A 310 43.00 101.18 -2.45
CA ASP A 310 43.46 100.14 -3.37
C ASP A 310 44.22 99.04 -2.60
N LEU A 311 45.05 99.40 -1.60
CA LEU A 311 45.71 98.44 -0.71
C LEU A 311 44.73 97.60 0.12
N ASP A 312 43.72 98.24 0.72
CA ASP A 312 42.69 97.53 1.49
C ASP A 312 41.87 96.58 0.60
N GLU A 313 41.51 97.02 -0.62
CA GLU A 313 40.82 96.18 -1.61
C GLU A 313 41.67 95.00 -2.09
N PHE A 314 42.95 95.22 -2.41
CA PHE A 314 43.85 94.13 -2.83
C PHE A 314 44.11 93.16 -1.67
N ARG A 315 44.27 93.66 -0.44
CA ARG A 315 44.44 92.82 0.75
C ARG A 315 43.22 91.94 1.01
N LYS A 316 42.01 92.51 0.97
CA LYS A 316 40.76 91.74 1.11
C LYS A 316 40.64 90.64 0.06
N LYS A 317 40.96 90.94 -1.21
CA LYS A 317 40.96 89.95 -2.30
C LYS A 317 42.02 88.88 -2.11
N TYR A 318 43.23 89.24 -1.68
CA TYR A 318 44.31 88.31 -1.37
C TYR A 318 43.94 87.37 -0.20
N ASP A 319 43.40 87.91 0.88
CA ASP A 319 42.95 87.14 2.05
C ASP A 319 41.80 86.18 1.68
N SER A 320 40.85 86.63 0.86
CA SER A 320 39.79 85.75 0.32
C SER A 320 40.33 84.64 -0.57
N MET A 321 41.32 84.91 -1.43
CA MET A 321 41.97 83.86 -2.23
C MET A 321 42.76 82.89 -1.35
N MET A 322 43.48 83.38 -0.35
CA MET A 322 44.28 82.53 0.55
C MET A 322 43.42 81.52 1.31
N GLN A 323 42.20 81.88 1.69
CA GLN A 323 41.23 80.98 2.33
C GLN A 323 40.78 79.81 1.42
N LEU A 324 40.94 79.92 0.10
CA LEU A 324 40.57 78.88 -0.87
C LEU A 324 41.71 77.91 -1.16
N LYS A 325 42.94 78.17 -0.69
CA LYS A 325 44.10 77.28 -0.93
C LYS A 325 43.88 75.83 -0.45
N PRO A 326 43.31 75.57 0.75
CA PRO A 326 42.99 74.21 1.19
C PRO A 326 41.95 73.52 0.29
N LEU A 327 41.02 74.29 -0.30
CA LEU A 327 40.02 73.76 -1.23
C LEU A 327 40.68 73.35 -2.55
N LYS A 328 41.70 74.08 -3.02
CA LYS A 328 42.49 73.71 -4.21
C LYS A 328 43.26 72.41 -4.02
N GLU A 329 43.89 72.23 -2.85
CA GLU A 329 44.56 70.97 -2.49
C GLU A 329 43.57 69.79 -2.43
N ASN A 330 42.37 70.03 -1.89
CA ASN A 330 41.29 69.04 -1.87
C ASN A 330 40.83 68.66 -3.29
N ILE A 331 40.59 69.64 -4.17
CA ILE A 331 40.28 69.41 -5.60
C ILE A 331 41.36 68.58 -6.28
N SER A 332 42.63 68.89 -6.04
CA SER A 332 43.76 68.12 -6.58
C SER A 332 43.72 66.67 -6.10
N THR A 333 43.43 66.45 -4.81
CA THR A 333 43.33 65.10 -4.21
C THR A 333 42.15 64.31 -4.78
N LEU A 334 40.98 64.95 -4.90
CA LEU A 334 39.79 64.37 -5.51
C LEU A 334 40.03 63.98 -6.97
N THR A 335 40.65 64.86 -7.75
CA THR A 335 40.88 64.69 -9.19
C THR A 335 41.97 63.67 -9.51
N SER A 336 43.10 63.74 -8.81
CA SER A 336 44.28 62.92 -9.11
C SER A 336 44.25 61.53 -8.47
N LYS A 337 43.49 61.34 -7.38
CA LYS A 337 43.54 60.12 -6.58
C LYS A 337 42.18 59.50 -6.31
N GLU A 338 41.30 60.17 -5.56
CA GLU A 338 40.08 59.52 -5.04
C GLU A 338 39.10 59.09 -6.13
N ILE A 339 38.78 59.97 -7.09
CA ILE A 339 37.86 59.67 -8.20
C ILE A 339 38.45 58.59 -9.12
N PRO A 340 39.72 58.67 -9.58
CA PRO A 340 40.35 57.59 -10.36
C PRO A 340 40.38 56.24 -9.65
N GLU A 341 40.71 56.19 -8.35
CA GLU A 341 40.71 54.93 -7.58
C GLU A 341 39.32 54.31 -7.50
N LEU A 342 38.28 55.13 -7.25
CA LEU A 342 36.89 54.67 -7.22
C LEU A 342 36.42 54.18 -8.61
N LYS A 343 36.77 54.89 -9.70
CA LYS A 343 36.47 54.47 -11.08
C LYS A 343 37.14 53.13 -11.42
N ASN A 344 38.38 52.93 -11.02
CA ASN A 344 39.10 51.67 -11.24
C ASN A 344 38.48 50.52 -10.44
N LYS A 345 38.12 50.75 -9.16
CA LYS A 345 37.39 49.76 -8.36
C LYS A 345 36.05 49.37 -8.98
N LEU A 346 35.30 50.35 -9.49
CA LEU A 346 34.02 50.13 -10.16
C LEU A 346 34.19 49.34 -11.46
N LYS A 347 35.25 49.61 -12.24
CA LYS A 347 35.60 48.83 -13.43
C LYS A 347 35.85 47.36 -13.09
N LYS A 348 36.70 47.07 -12.10
CA LYS A 348 36.97 45.69 -11.65
C LYS A 348 35.72 44.97 -11.17
N LEU A 349 34.88 45.65 -10.37
CA LEU A 349 33.60 45.08 -9.93
C LEU A 349 32.66 44.75 -11.09
N ASN A 350 32.65 45.56 -12.15
CA ASN A 350 31.85 45.25 -13.34
C ASN A 350 32.38 44.03 -14.10
N GLU A 351 33.70 43.87 -14.19
CA GLU A 351 34.34 42.69 -14.79
C GLU A 351 34.01 41.43 -13.97
N ASP A 352 34.17 41.48 -12.64
CA ASP A 352 33.83 40.39 -11.72
C ASP A 352 32.33 40.01 -11.77
N ILE A 353 31.43 41.01 -11.87
CA ILE A 353 29.99 40.76 -12.04
C ILE A 353 29.71 40.08 -13.38
N GLY A 354 30.40 40.47 -14.45
CA GLY A 354 30.25 39.85 -15.77
C GLY A 354 30.70 38.39 -15.79
N THR A 355 31.86 38.09 -15.20
CA THR A 355 32.37 36.72 -15.10
C THR A 355 31.49 35.84 -14.21
N LEU A 356 31.02 36.37 -13.07
CA LEU A 356 30.09 35.66 -12.20
C LEU A 356 28.75 35.36 -12.88
N ARG A 357 28.20 36.29 -13.66
CA ARG A 357 26.96 36.05 -14.42
C ARG A 357 27.12 34.93 -15.44
N THR A 358 28.22 34.95 -16.20
CA THR A 358 28.53 33.91 -17.19
C THR A 358 28.70 32.55 -16.50
N THR A 359 29.43 32.51 -15.38
CA THR A 359 29.62 31.28 -14.60
C THR A 359 28.30 30.74 -14.02
N ILE A 360 27.40 31.62 -13.59
CA ILE A 360 26.07 31.22 -13.12
C ILE A 360 25.26 30.61 -14.26
N GLU A 361 25.23 31.24 -15.43
CA GLU A 361 24.51 30.75 -16.61
C GLU A 361 25.02 29.36 -17.03
N GLU A 362 26.34 29.18 -17.15
CA GLU A 362 26.96 27.89 -17.47
C GLU A 362 26.59 26.79 -16.45
N LYS A 363 26.60 27.12 -15.15
CA LYS A 363 26.24 26.16 -14.08
C LYS A 363 24.73 25.88 -14.03
N GLU A 364 23.89 26.85 -14.40
CA GLU A 364 22.44 26.66 -14.50
C GLU A 364 22.06 25.76 -15.67
N ASP A 365 22.73 25.91 -16.81
CA ASP A 365 22.55 25.05 -17.98
C ASP A 365 22.98 23.60 -17.71
N ASP A 366 24.13 23.41 -17.05
CA ASP A 366 24.58 22.07 -16.61
C ASP A 366 23.61 21.49 -15.57
N LEU A 367 23.16 22.30 -14.61
CA LEU A 367 22.16 21.88 -13.63
C LEU A 367 20.86 21.43 -14.31
N GLN A 368 20.34 22.18 -15.27
CA GLN A 368 19.11 21.83 -15.99
C GLN A 368 19.28 20.51 -16.75
N THR A 369 20.43 20.31 -17.39
CA THR A 369 20.75 19.06 -18.08
C THR A 369 20.77 17.89 -17.10
N LYS A 370 21.46 18.07 -15.96
CA LYS A 370 21.58 17.04 -14.93
C LYS A 370 20.26 16.70 -14.25
N GLU A 371 19.40 17.70 -14.01
CA GLU A 371 18.04 17.52 -13.50
C GLU A 371 17.16 16.75 -14.50
N GLY A 372 17.26 17.07 -15.80
CA GLY A 372 16.57 16.33 -16.85
C GLY A 372 16.98 14.85 -16.90
N ASP A 373 18.27 14.55 -16.81
CA ASP A 373 18.79 13.18 -16.75
C ASP A 373 18.34 12.45 -15.47
N GLU A 374 18.27 13.15 -14.32
CA GLU A 374 17.77 12.60 -13.05
C GLU A 374 16.29 12.23 -13.15
N ASP A 375 15.47 13.10 -13.73
CA ASP A 375 14.05 12.88 -13.91
C ASP A 375 13.77 11.75 -14.91
N MET A 376 14.52 11.68 -16.01
CA MET A 376 14.46 10.56 -16.94
C MET A 376 14.80 9.23 -16.24
N ALA A 377 15.87 9.19 -15.45
CA ALA A 377 16.25 8.00 -14.70
C ALA A 377 15.16 7.58 -13.68
N LYS A 378 14.56 8.54 -12.98
CA LYS A 378 13.44 8.30 -12.03
C LYS A 378 12.17 7.82 -12.73
N GLN A 379 11.86 8.29 -13.94
CA GLN A 379 10.70 7.81 -14.71
C GLN A 379 10.87 6.36 -15.19
N VAL A 380 12.11 5.94 -15.45
CA VAL A 380 12.46 4.57 -15.87
C VAL A 380 12.47 3.60 -14.68
N GLN A 381 12.77 4.08 -13.47
CA GLN A 381 12.93 3.26 -12.27
C GLN A 381 11.75 2.29 -12.00
N PRO A 382 10.46 2.69 -12.08
CA PRO A 382 9.34 1.77 -11.84
C PRO A 382 9.31 0.60 -12.83
N ASP A 383 9.56 0.86 -14.12
CA ASP A 383 9.59 -0.16 -15.16
C ASP A 383 10.77 -1.11 -14.92
N VAL A 384 11.92 -0.61 -14.48
CA VAL A 384 13.11 -1.41 -14.12
C VAL A 384 12.87 -2.27 -12.88
N VAL A 385 12.19 -1.75 -11.85
CA VAL A 385 11.78 -2.53 -10.67
C VAL A 385 10.82 -3.65 -11.07
N GLN A 386 9.91 -3.38 -12.00
CA GLN A 386 8.98 -4.38 -12.52
C GLN A 386 9.70 -5.46 -13.34
N ILE A 387 10.69 -5.09 -14.16
CA ILE A 387 11.57 -6.04 -14.87
C ILE A 387 12.30 -6.95 -13.88
N ASP A 388 12.94 -6.38 -12.86
CA ASP A 388 13.69 -7.12 -11.83
C ASP A 388 12.78 -8.11 -11.06
N ARG A 389 11.57 -7.66 -10.71
CA ARG A 389 10.56 -8.52 -10.07
C ARG A 389 10.15 -9.69 -10.97
N TYR A 390 9.84 -9.43 -12.24
CA TYR A 390 9.49 -10.49 -13.18
C TYR A 390 10.67 -11.43 -13.47
N GLN A 391 11.91 -10.94 -13.50
CA GLN A 391 13.09 -11.79 -13.60
C GLN A 391 13.22 -12.73 -12.40
N GLY A 392 12.97 -12.22 -11.18
CA GLY A 392 12.90 -13.05 -9.97
C GLY A 392 11.79 -14.11 -10.03
N GLU A 393 10.58 -13.72 -10.43
CA GLU A 393 9.43 -14.63 -10.62
C GLU A 393 9.75 -15.72 -11.66
N VAL A 394 10.40 -15.37 -12.79
CA VAL A 394 10.82 -16.34 -13.83
C VAL A 394 11.84 -17.34 -13.28
N ILE A 395 12.82 -16.90 -12.49
CA ILE A 395 13.81 -17.80 -11.86
C ILE A 395 13.11 -18.77 -10.88
N GLU A 396 12.14 -18.30 -10.09
CA GLU A 396 11.37 -19.17 -9.20
C GLU A 396 10.49 -20.17 -9.97
N LEU A 397 9.83 -19.71 -11.04
CA LEU A 397 9.04 -20.58 -11.91
C LEU A 397 9.93 -21.64 -12.56
N ASP A 398 11.15 -21.31 -13.00
CA ASP A 398 12.10 -22.29 -13.53
C ASP A 398 12.53 -23.32 -12.49
N LYS A 399 12.76 -22.90 -11.24
CA LYS A 399 13.05 -23.84 -10.14
C LYS A 399 11.87 -24.78 -9.88
N LYS A 400 10.63 -24.26 -9.90
CA LYS A 400 9.40 -25.06 -9.71
C LYS A 400 9.15 -26.02 -10.88
N ILE A 401 9.38 -25.57 -12.12
CA ILE A 401 9.28 -26.41 -13.32
C ILE A 401 10.33 -27.53 -13.25
N THR A 402 11.57 -27.21 -12.90
CA THR A 402 12.67 -28.18 -12.79
C THR A 402 12.40 -29.22 -11.69
N SER A 403 11.90 -28.79 -10.52
CA SER A 403 11.57 -29.71 -9.43
C SER A 403 10.39 -30.63 -9.77
N GLN A 404 9.34 -30.11 -10.40
CA GLN A 404 8.21 -30.93 -10.87
C GLN A 404 8.62 -31.89 -11.99
N GLN A 405 9.47 -31.45 -12.93
CA GLN A 405 10.02 -32.32 -13.98
C GLN A 405 10.91 -33.44 -13.41
N SER A 406 11.68 -33.18 -12.35
CA SER A 406 12.46 -34.22 -11.66
C SER A 406 11.58 -35.27 -10.95
N THR A 407 10.31 -34.94 -10.68
CA THR A 407 9.34 -35.89 -10.11
C THR A 407 8.71 -36.78 -11.19
N LEU A 408 8.76 -36.35 -12.46
CA LEU A 408 8.20 -37.05 -13.62
C LEU A 408 9.17 -38.01 -14.32
N SER A 409 10.47 -38.01 -13.98
CA SER A 409 11.51 -38.78 -14.68
C SER A 409 11.49 -40.31 -14.41
N GLY A 410 10.32 -40.88 -14.10
CA GLY A 410 10.11 -42.30 -13.81
C GLY A 410 9.13 -42.99 -14.77
N GLY A 411 9.61 -43.37 -15.95
CA GLY A 411 9.06 -44.47 -16.77
C GLY A 411 7.80 -44.17 -17.58
N SER A 412 8.02 -43.91 -18.88
CA SER A 412 7.03 -44.00 -19.97
C SER A 412 6.51 -45.43 -20.10
N SER A 413 5.23 -45.64 -19.81
CA SER A 413 4.49 -46.83 -20.24
C SER A 413 3.51 -46.38 -21.31
N ASP A 414 3.51 -47.03 -22.47
CA ASP A 414 2.68 -46.72 -23.64
C ASP A 414 1.20 -47.14 -23.49
N ARG A 415 0.72 -47.36 -22.25
CA ARG A 415 -0.68 -47.74 -21.98
C ARG A 415 -1.51 -46.53 -21.55
N THR A 416 -2.69 -46.35 -22.14
CA THR A 416 -3.59 -45.24 -21.84
C THR A 416 -4.30 -45.45 -20.50
N LEU A 417 -4.56 -44.38 -19.74
CA LEU A 417 -5.23 -44.43 -18.43
C LEU A 417 -6.59 -45.17 -18.50
N GLN A 418 -7.28 -45.11 -19.65
CA GLN A 418 -8.53 -45.81 -19.89
C GLN A 418 -8.36 -47.34 -19.95
N ASP A 419 -7.28 -47.85 -20.54
CA ASP A 419 -7.05 -49.29 -20.68
C ASP A 419 -6.84 -49.95 -19.31
N VAL A 420 -6.21 -49.23 -18.36
CA VAL A 420 -5.96 -49.70 -16.99
C VAL A 420 -7.25 -49.67 -16.14
N ILE A 421 -8.15 -48.71 -16.42
CA ILE A 421 -9.47 -48.63 -15.76
C ILE A 421 -10.36 -49.80 -16.20
N ASP A 422 -10.44 -50.06 -17.50
CA ASP A 422 -11.27 -51.13 -18.07
C ASP A 422 -10.78 -52.52 -17.60
N GLU A 423 -9.46 -52.74 -17.55
CA GLU A 423 -8.85 -53.99 -17.07
C GLU A 423 -9.09 -54.20 -15.56
N LYS A 424 -9.13 -53.13 -14.77
CA LYS A 424 -9.46 -53.19 -13.33
C LYS A 424 -10.93 -53.51 -13.09
N GLU A 425 -11.85 -52.92 -13.85
CA GLU A 425 -13.28 -53.22 -13.72
C GLU A 425 -13.60 -54.68 -14.05
N ASP A 426 -12.99 -55.24 -15.10
CA ASP A 426 -13.18 -56.66 -15.48
C ASP A 426 -12.68 -57.63 -14.38
N HIS A 427 -11.53 -57.33 -13.76
CA HIS A 427 -11.03 -58.11 -12.63
C HIS A 427 -11.90 -57.96 -11.36
N GLN A 428 -12.44 -56.76 -11.09
CA GLN A 428 -13.33 -56.52 -9.96
C GLN A 428 -14.64 -57.31 -10.10
N MET A 429 -15.23 -57.37 -11.29
CA MET A 429 -16.44 -58.18 -11.55
C MET A 429 -16.22 -59.68 -11.31
N LYS A 430 -15.02 -60.19 -11.63
CA LYS A 430 -14.63 -61.58 -11.37
C LYS A 430 -14.48 -61.86 -9.86
N VAL A 431 -13.89 -60.93 -9.10
CA VAL A 431 -13.79 -61.00 -7.63
C VAL A 431 -15.17 -61.00 -6.97
N ASP A 432 -16.08 -60.14 -7.43
CA ASP A 432 -17.43 -60.06 -6.87
C ASP A 432 -18.22 -61.35 -7.09
N THR A 433 -18.02 -62.00 -8.23
CA THR A 433 -18.65 -63.29 -8.57
C THR A 433 -18.09 -64.43 -7.70
N ILE A 434 -16.77 -64.49 -7.52
CA ILE A 434 -16.13 -65.47 -6.65
C ILE A 434 -16.54 -65.24 -5.20
N THR A 435 -16.57 -63.99 -4.73
CA THR A 435 -16.96 -63.62 -3.37
C THR A 435 -18.40 -64.06 -3.06
N LYS A 436 -19.36 -63.80 -3.96
CA LYS A 436 -20.75 -64.30 -3.79
C LYS A 436 -20.84 -65.83 -3.69
N ASN A 437 -20.01 -66.56 -4.42
CA ASN A 437 -19.97 -68.03 -4.35
C ASN A 437 -19.29 -68.53 -3.06
N LEU A 438 -18.23 -67.86 -2.64
CA LEU A 438 -17.50 -68.13 -1.42
C LEU A 438 -18.38 -67.87 -0.19
N ASP A 439 -19.14 -66.78 -0.19
CA ASP A 439 -20.09 -66.42 0.87
C ASP A 439 -21.25 -67.43 0.94
N ARG A 440 -21.82 -67.86 -0.18
CA ARG A 440 -22.85 -68.91 -0.19
C ARG A 440 -22.37 -70.25 0.37
N LYS A 441 -21.12 -70.63 0.11
CA LYS A 441 -20.53 -71.88 0.59
C LYS A 441 -20.11 -71.77 2.06
N ARG A 442 -19.54 -70.63 2.47
CA ARG A 442 -19.26 -70.29 3.87
C ARG A 442 -20.53 -70.22 4.69
N GLN A 443 -21.60 -69.62 4.17
CA GLN A 443 -22.90 -69.56 4.84
C GLN A 443 -23.45 -70.96 5.06
N LYS A 444 -23.38 -71.87 4.09
CA LYS A 444 -23.77 -73.28 4.31
C LYS A 444 -22.94 -74.00 5.38
N ILE A 445 -21.64 -73.73 5.49
CA ILE A 445 -20.81 -74.27 6.57
C ILE A 445 -21.15 -73.59 7.90
N ASN A 446 -21.32 -72.26 7.90
CA ASN A 446 -21.64 -71.47 9.08
C ASN A 446 -23.00 -71.87 9.63
N ASP A 447 -24.07 -71.92 8.84
CA ASP A 447 -25.41 -72.33 9.27
C ASP A 447 -25.38 -73.74 9.89
N HIS A 448 -24.63 -74.68 9.30
CA HIS A 448 -24.49 -76.03 9.84
C HIS A 448 -23.61 -76.07 11.10
N SER A 449 -22.56 -75.27 11.15
CA SER A 449 -21.66 -75.15 12.30
C SER A 449 -22.26 -74.33 13.44
N GLU A 450 -23.10 -73.34 13.16
CA GLU A 450 -23.88 -72.56 14.12
C GLU A 450 -24.96 -73.44 14.71
N GLU A 451 -25.61 -74.31 13.94
CA GLU A 451 -26.57 -75.24 14.51
C GLU A 451 -25.90 -76.29 15.40
N LEU A 452 -24.74 -76.83 14.98
CA LEU A 452 -23.93 -77.73 15.82
C LEU A 452 -23.31 -77.01 17.02
N ALA A 453 -22.83 -75.78 16.86
CA ALA A 453 -22.28 -74.97 17.93
C ALA A 453 -23.38 -74.45 18.84
N ARG A 454 -24.60 -74.20 18.38
CA ARG A 454 -25.76 -73.84 19.20
C ARG A 454 -26.15 -75.02 20.08
N LEU A 455 -26.22 -76.23 19.53
CA LEU A 455 -26.50 -77.44 20.30
C LEU A 455 -25.34 -77.81 21.25
N LYS A 456 -24.07 -77.70 20.82
CA LYS A 456 -22.89 -77.92 21.68
C LYS A 456 -22.73 -76.82 22.73
N SER A 457 -22.98 -75.56 22.37
CA SER A 457 -22.96 -74.42 23.27
C SER A 457 -24.13 -74.50 24.23
N GLN A 458 -25.31 -74.99 23.86
CA GLN A 458 -26.42 -75.21 24.80
C GLN A 458 -26.06 -76.31 25.81
N ILE A 459 -25.44 -77.41 25.37
CA ILE A 459 -24.97 -78.47 26.27
C ILE A 459 -23.81 -77.98 27.15
N ASN A 460 -22.87 -77.23 26.59
CA ASN A 460 -21.74 -76.69 27.32
C ASN A 460 -22.13 -75.52 28.21
N THR A 461 -23.02 -74.61 27.82
CA THR A 461 -23.56 -73.56 28.70
C THR A 461 -24.36 -74.17 29.83
N LEU A 462 -25.20 -75.19 29.61
CA LEU A 462 -25.89 -75.84 30.72
C LEU A 462 -24.93 -76.60 31.67
N LYS A 463 -23.79 -77.10 31.17
CA LYS A 463 -22.73 -77.72 32.00
C LYS A 463 -21.79 -76.70 32.66
N GLU A 464 -21.47 -75.61 31.98
CA GLU A 464 -20.70 -74.47 32.48
C GLU A 464 -21.53 -73.70 33.49
N GLU A 465 -22.78 -73.33 33.23
CA GLU A 465 -23.69 -72.68 34.19
C GLU A 465 -23.78 -73.49 35.48
N LYS A 466 -23.84 -74.83 35.41
CA LYS A 466 -23.79 -75.68 36.61
C LYS A 466 -22.45 -75.57 37.36
N LEU A 467 -21.32 -75.63 36.66
CA LEU A 467 -19.97 -75.56 37.25
C LEU A 467 -19.58 -74.14 37.70
N GLN A 468 -20.07 -73.13 36.99
CA GLN A 468 -19.88 -71.71 37.19
C GLN A 468 -20.73 -71.23 38.35
N ILE A 469 -21.98 -71.67 38.49
CA ILE A 469 -22.79 -71.40 39.69
C ILE A 469 -22.12 -72.01 40.93
N ASP A 470 -21.52 -73.20 40.84
CA ASP A 470 -20.83 -73.85 41.97
C ASP A 470 -19.48 -73.16 42.30
N SER A 471 -18.71 -72.75 41.28
CA SER A 471 -17.46 -72.00 41.42
C SER A 471 -17.68 -70.57 41.91
N ASP A 472 -18.63 -69.84 41.32
CA ASP A 472 -18.98 -68.46 41.69
C ASP A 472 -19.51 -68.40 43.12
N LEU A 473 -20.25 -69.43 43.59
CA LEU A 473 -20.71 -69.53 44.97
C LEU A 473 -19.53 -69.68 45.96
N GLN A 474 -18.54 -70.51 45.64
CA GLN A 474 -17.32 -70.63 46.45
C GLN A 474 -16.45 -69.36 46.41
N GLN A 475 -16.37 -68.72 45.25
CA GLN A 475 -15.60 -67.49 45.05
C GLN A 475 -16.26 -66.30 45.77
N ARG A 476 -17.60 -66.23 45.82
CA ARG A 476 -18.34 -65.23 46.60
C ARG A 476 -18.09 -65.37 48.10
N TYR A 477 -18.13 -66.59 48.64
CA TYR A 477 -17.84 -66.80 50.06
C TYR A 477 -16.43 -66.35 50.45
N LYS A 478 -15.44 -66.62 49.59
CA LYS A 478 -14.06 -66.21 49.82
C LYS A 478 -13.86 -64.70 49.71
N LEU A 479 -14.47 -64.05 48.70
CA LEU A 479 -14.41 -62.61 48.52
C LEU A 479 -15.15 -61.84 49.64
N GLU A 480 -16.25 -62.39 50.18
CA GLU A 480 -16.96 -61.81 51.34
C GLU A 480 -16.09 -61.87 52.61
N GLU A 481 -15.30 -62.93 52.80
CA GLU A 481 -14.35 -63.09 53.92
C GLU A 481 -13.10 -62.18 53.77
N ASP A 482 -12.52 -62.11 52.57
CA ASP A 482 -11.39 -61.24 52.25
C ASP A 482 -11.76 -59.74 52.38
N LYS A 483 -12.99 -59.37 52.00
CA LYS A 483 -13.49 -58.00 52.19
C LYS A 483 -13.60 -57.63 53.68
N ALA A 484 -14.09 -58.53 54.52
CA ALA A 484 -14.27 -58.28 55.95
C ALA A 484 -12.92 -58.11 56.67
N THR A 485 -11.93 -58.91 56.30
CA THR A 485 -10.57 -58.83 56.88
C THR A 485 -9.83 -57.57 56.43
N LEU A 486 -9.86 -57.24 55.13
CA LEU A 486 -9.24 -56.01 54.60
C LEU A 486 -9.87 -54.73 55.17
N LEU A 487 -11.19 -54.70 55.40
CA LEU A 487 -11.87 -53.57 56.04
C LEU A 487 -11.39 -53.36 57.48
N SER A 488 -11.24 -54.45 58.25
CA SER A 488 -10.74 -54.38 59.63
C SER A 488 -9.29 -53.90 59.69
N GLU A 489 -8.42 -54.35 58.77
CA GLU A 489 -7.01 -53.92 58.71
C GLU A 489 -6.85 -52.47 58.23
N SER A 490 -7.67 -52.04 57.26
CA SER A 490 -7.68 -50.66 56.79
C SER A 490 -8.12 -49.70 57.89
N ASP A 491 -9.18 -50.03 58.65
CA ASP A 491 -9.65 -49.21 59.77
C ASP A 491 -8.63 -49.10 60.91
N GLN A 492 -7.87 -50.17 61.17
CA GLN A 492 -6.80 -50.19 62.16
C GLN A 492 -5.67 -49.22 61.77
N ILE A 493 -5.16 -49.31 60.53
CA ILE A 493 -4.07 -48.46 60.04
C ILE A 493 -4.52 -46.99 59.92
N GLN A 494 -5.79 -46.75 59.56
CA GLN A 494 -6.32 -45.40 59.46
C GLN A 494 -6.43 -44.71 60.83
N ARG A 495 -6.74 -45.44 61.90
CA ARG A 495 -6.67 -44.93 63.29
C ARG A 495 -5.23 -44.62 63.70
N GLU A 496 -4.27 -45.48 63.35
CA GLU A 496 -2.84 -45.26 63.64
C GLU A 496 -2.28 -44.01 62.92
N ILE A 497 -2.67 -43.79 61.65
CA ILE A 497 -2.29 -42.58 60.91
C ILE A 497 -2.93 -41.34 61.54
N GLN A 498 -4.20 -41.40 61.96
CA GLN A 498 -4.89 -40.27 62.55
C GLN A 498 -4.27 -39.86 63.90
N GLU A 499 -3.95 -40.82 64.77
CA GLU A 499 -3.23 -40.55 66.03
C GLU A 499 -1.83 -39.96 65.81
N ALA A 500 -1.08 -40.48 64.83
CA ALA A 500 0.26 -39.96 64.52
C ALA A 500 0.21 -38.55 63.89
N SER A 501 -0.82 -38.28 63.08
CA SER A 501 -1.06 -36.97 62.47
C SER A 501 -1.44 -35.89 63.48
N GLU A 502 -2.28 -36.24 64.47
CA GLU A 502 -2.67 -35.34 65.57
C GLU A 502 -1.49 -35.00 66.49
N GLN A 503 -0.50 -35.89 66.62
CA GLN A 503 0.75 -35.61 67.36
C GLN A 503 1.73 -34.70 66.60
N ILE A 504 1.66 -34.62 65.26
CA ILE A 504 2.55 -33.77 64.43
C ILE A 504 2.08 -32.31 64.42
N ARG A 505 0.77 -32.05 64.39
CA ARG A 505 0.16 -30.70 64.36
C ARG A 505 0.69 -29.70 65.41
N PRO A 506 0.80 -30.02 66.70
CA PRO A 506 1.29 -29.08 67.71
C PRO A 506 2.81 -28.80 67.57
N LEU A 507 3.57 -29.73 66.98
CA LEU A 507 5.00 -29.54 66.72
C LEU A 507 5.24 -28.67 65.48
N GLN A 508 4.42 -28.83 64.43
CA GLN A 508 4.45 -27.97 63.23
C GLN A 508 4.13 -26.51 63.60
N ASN A 509 3.08 -26.28 64.40
CA ASN A 509 2.72 -24.94 64.87
C ASN A 509 3.81 -24.29 65.73
N GLN A 510 4.59 -25.07 66.48
CA GLN A 510 5.73 -24.55 67.24
C GLN A 510 6.92 -24.18 66.34
N ILE A 511 7.13 -24.91 65.25
CA ILE A 511 8.15 -24.59 64.24
C ILE A 511 7.78 -23.30 63.50
N ASP A 512 6.55 -23.18 63.03
CA ASP A 512 6.09 -22.00 62.28
C ASP A 512 6.14 -20.72 63.13
N LYS A 513 5.76 -20.82 64.42
CA LYS A 513 5.87 -19.71 65.37
C LYS A 513 7.34 -19.30 65.59
N LYS A 514 8.27 -20.26 65.67
CA LYS A 514 9.70 -19.99 65.84
C LYS A 514 10.37 -19.44 64.57
N ILE A 515 9.89 -19.82 63.39
CA ILE A 515 10.32 -19.26 62.10
C ILE A 515 9.86 -17.80 62.00
N SER A 516 8.59 -17.51 62.31
CA SER A 516 8.07 -16.14 62.29
C SER A 516 8.77 -15.23 63.32
N GLU A 517 9.04 -15.73 64.53
CA GLU A 517 9.84 -15.01 65.54
C GLU A 517 11.28 -14.75 65.06
N LYS A 518 11.91 -15.72 64.37
CA LYS A 518 13.25 -15.55 63.80
C LYS A 518 13.23 -14.50 62.68
N GLU A 519 12.28 -14.56 61.76
CA GLU A 519 12.19 -13.62 60.63
C GLU A 519 11.92 -12.19 61.10
N ALA A 520 11.01 -12.00 62.08
CA ALA A 520 10.75 -10.70 62.68
C ALA A 520 11.99 -10.10 63.37
N ILE A 521 12.72 -10.91 64.14
CA ILE A 521 13.96 -10.47 64.80
C ILE A 521 15.07 -10.19 63.77
N THR A 522 15.13 -10.94 62.68
CA THR A 522 16.15 -10.74 61.63
C THR A 522 15.88 -9.45 60.85
N ALA A 523 14.62 -9.17 60.51
CA ALA A 523 14.19 -7.94 59.87
C ALA A 523 14.42 -6.72 60.80
N GLU A 524 14.08 -6.81 62.09
CA GLU A 524 14.34 -5.72 63.05
C GLU A 524 15.85 -5.48 63.26
N LYS A 525 16.66 -6.55 63.25
CA LYS A 525 18.12 -6.45 63.34
C LYS A 525 18.72 -5.82 62.08
N GLU A 526 18.24 -6.18 60.90
CA GLU A 526 18.68 -5.59 59.62
C GLU A 526 18.29 -4.12 59.52
N ASP A 527 17.06 -3.74 59.90
CA ASP A 527 16.63 -2.34 59.93
C ASP A 527 17.42 -1.51 60.94
N LYS A 528 17.69 -2.05 62.14
CA LYS A 528 18.57 -1.38 63.13
C LYS A 528 20.02 -1.31 62.69
N ILE A 529 20.54 -2.30 61.96
CA ILE A 529 21.90 -2.26 61.39
C ILE A 529 21.98 -1.25 60.25
N GLU A 530 20.97 -1.15 59.40
CA GLU A 530 20.93 -0.19 58.30
C GLU A 530 20.76 1.24 58.82
N GLN A 531 19.90 1.46 59.82
CA GLN A 531 19.79 2.73 60.52
C GLN A 531 21.10 3.10 61.24
N ALA A 532 21.73 2.16 61.95
CA ALA A 532 23.01 2.41 62.60
C ALA A 532 24.15 2.64 61.60
N LYS A 533 24.19 1.93 60.46
CA LYS A 533 25.14 2.20 59.36
C LYS A 533 24.91 3.57 58.74
N SER A 534 23.67 3.95 58.47
CA SER A 534 23.35 5.28 57.95
C SER A 534 23.73 6.39 58.93
N GLN A 535 23.52 6.19 60.23
CA GLN A 535 23.92 7.14 61.28
C GLN A 535 25.44 7.18 61.46
N VAL A 536 26.12 6.04 61.38
CA VAL A 536 27.59 5.97 61.42
C VAL A 536 28.18 6.63 60.18
N ASP A 537 27.65 6.40 58.98
CA ASP A 537 28.12 7.03 57.75
C ASP A 537 27.79 8.53 57.70
N MET A 538 26.64 8.95 58.23
CA MET A 538 26.34 10.37 58.45
C MET A 538 27.31 10.98 59.46
N LEU A 539 27.56 10.35 60.61
CA LEU A 539 28.51 10.84 61.61
C LEU A 539 29.97 10.79 61.11
N LYS A 540 30.34 9.86 60.23
CA LYS A 540 31.67 9.78 59.62
C LYS A 540 31.83 10.84 58.52
N ASN A 541 30.78 11.10 57.75
CA ASN A 541 30.71 12.22 56.81
C ASN A 541 30.69 13.56 57.55
N ASP A 542 29.99 13.68 58.66
CA ASP A 542 29.92 14.91 59.43
C ASP A 542 31.19 15.12 60.28
N ALA A 543 31.83 14.06 60.78
CA ALA A 543 33.15 14.15 61.41
C ALA A 543 34.26 14.48 60.40
N SER A 544 34.19 13.97 59.16
CA SER A 544 35.12 14.35 58.09
C SER A 544 34.84 15.77 57.57
N LYS A 545 33.58 16.19 57.44
CA LYS A 545 33.21 17.59 57.16
C LYS A 545 33.66 18.51 58.30
N VAL A 546 33.46 18.16 59.56
CA VAL A 546 33.91 18.96 60.71
C VAL A 546 35.43 18.97 60.78
N LYS A 547 36.12 17.87 60.49
CA LYS A 547 37.60 17.84 60.41
C LYS A 547 38.13 18.72 59.27
N ASN A 548 37.50 18.67 58.10
CA ASN A 548 37.83 19.51 56.94
C ASN A 548 37.52 20.98 57.22
N VAL A 549 36.34 21.30 57.75
CA VAL A 549 35.95 22.67 58.15
C VAL A 549 36.85 23.18 59.27
N ASN A 550 37.27 22.37 60.23
CA ASN A 550 38.18 22.78 61.29
C ASN A 550 39.64 22.93 60.79
N GLN A 551 40.06 22.13 59.78
CA GLN A 551 41.32 22.36 59.04
C GLN A 551 41.26 23.62 58.18
N GLU A 552 40.13 23.88 57.52
CA GLU A 552 39.89 25.07 56.71
C GLU A 552 39.82 26.31 57.57
N ILE A 553 39.13 26.29 58.73
CA ILE A 553 39.07 27.37 59.72
C ILE A 553 40.48 27.63 60.29
N LYS A 554 41.24 26.59 60.65
CA LYS A 554 42.65 26.75 61.06
C LYS A 554 43.53 27.33 59.94
N SER A 555 43.30 26.94 58.68
CA SER A 555 44.01 27.54 57.53
C SER A 555 43.56 28.98 57.25
N TYR A 556 42.27 29.30 57.46
CA TYR A 556 41.66 30.60 57.21
C TYR A 556 42.10 31.64 58.24
N ILE A 557 42.21 31.23 59.51
CA ILE A 557 42.76 32.04 60.60
C ILE A 557 44.27 32.25 60.42
N ASN A 558 45.03 31.20 60.03
CA ASN A 558 46.48 31.31 59.82
C ASN A 558 46.89 32.04 58.52
N GLN A 559 45.98 32.22 57.56
CA GLN A 559 46.24 32.88 56.27
C GLN A 559 45.71 34.34 56.18
N GLY A 560 45.12 34.91 57.24
CA GLY A 560 44.68 36.31 57.23
C GLY A 560 43.60 36.66 56.19
N LYS A 561 42.79 35.69 55.75
CA LYS A 561 41.83 35.85 54.65
C LYS A 561 40.63 36.76 54.94
N ALA A 562 40.41 37.14 56.19
CA ALA A 562 39.31 38.04 56.59
C ALA A 562 39.48 39.46 56.02
N GLU A 563 40.71 39.97 55.92
CA GLU A 563 41.00 41.28 55.31
C GLU A 563 40.83 41.26 53.79
N THR A 564 41.31 40.20 53.12
CA THR A 564 41.15 40.05 51.66
C THR A 564 39.68 39.84 51.24
N LEU A 565 38.85 39.21 52.09
CA LEU A 565 37.41 39.11 51.86
C LEU A 565 36.72 40.49 51.93
N GLY A 566 37.17 41.39 52.80
CA GLY A 566 36.67 42.76 52.90
C GLY A 566 36.96 43.58 51.65
N GLU A 567 38.17 43.45 51.08
CA GLU A 567 38.54 44.10 49.82
C GLU A 567 37.77 43.53 48.62
N ILE A 568 37.57 42.22 48.57
CA ILE A 568 36.80 41.57 47.50
C ILE A 568 35.31 41.95 47.60
N ARG A 569 34.74 42.09 48.79
CA ARG A 569 33.36 42.59 48.97
C ARG A 569 33.21 44.03 48.48
N LYS A 570 34.16 44.93 48.80
CA LYS A 570 34.17 46.30 48.25
C LYS A 570 34.29 46.31 46.73
N LYS A 571 35.15 45.45 46.15
CA LYS A 571 35.26 45.30 44.68
C LYS A 571 33.97 44.75 44.06
N LYS A 572 33.30 43.80 44.72
CA LYS A 572 32.01 43.23 44.29
C LYS A 572 30.93 44.31 44.26
N GLU A 573 30.82 45.11 45.32
CA GLU A 573 29.84 46.21 45.41
C GLU A 573 30.12 47.31 44.37
N GLN A 574 31.40 47.61 44.08
CA GLN A 574 31.79 48.48 42.98
C GLN A 574 31.46 47.91 41.59
N VAL A 575 31.53 46.58 41.42
CA VAL A 575 31.15 45.92 40.17
C VAL A 575 29.63 45.86 40.02
N GLU A 576 28.89 45.60 41.09
CA GLU A 576 27.42 45.60 41.11
C GLU A 576 26.88 47.00 40.77
N THR A 577 27.40 48.06 41.39
CA THR A 577 27.02 49.45 41.05
C THR A 577 27.38 49.85 39.62
N LYS A 578 28.51 49.37 39.08
CA LYS A 578 28.85 49.55 37.66
C LYS A 578 27.93 48.77 36.73
N THR A 579 27.49 47.58 37.15
CA THR A 579 26.58 46.72 36.39
C THR A 579 25.19 47.34 36.35
N GLU A 580 24.70 47.88 37.46
CA GLU A 580 23.44 48.62 37.51
C GLU A 580 23.48 49.86 36.60
N LYS A 581 24.56 50.65 36.64
CA LYS A 581 24.72 51.78 35.71
C LYS A 581 24.73 51.35 34.24
N LYS A 582 25.41 50.26 33.92
CA LYS A 582 25.42 49.73 32.54
C LYS A 582 24.07 49.17 32.12
N GLU A 583 23.29 48.60 33.03
CA GLU A 583 21.92 48.18 32.73
C GLU A 583 20.95 49.35 32.60
N THR A 584 21.14 50.46 33.32
CA THR A 584 20.37 51.68 33.07
C THR A 584 20.70 52.29 31.70
N GLU A 585 21.99 52.36 31.33
CA GLU A 585 22.42 52.84 30.00
C GLU A 585 21.89 51.92 28.88
N LYS A 586 21.88 50.61 29.09
CA LYS A 586 21.30 49.64 28.14
C LYS A 586 19.79 49.79 28.01
N LYS A 587 19.06 50.05 29.10
CA LYS A 587 17.63 50.36 29.05
C LYS A 587 17.34 51.63 28.25
N GLU A 588 18.11 52.70 28.47
CA GLU A 588 17.98 53.95 27.71
C GLU A 588 18.31 53.77 26.22
N ALA A 589 19.39 53.04 25.91
CA ALA A 589 19.74 52.70 24.53
C ALA A 589 18.63 51.89 23.85
N ASN A 590 18.05 50.90 24.55
CA ASN A 590 16.94 50.12 24.03
C ASN A 590 15.69 50.97 23.80
N GLN A 591 15.36 51.89 24.70
CA GLN A 591 14.24 52.82 24.49
C GLN A 591 14.47 53.71 23.25
N ASN A 592 15.69 54.17 23.02
CA ASN A 592 16.04 54.93 21.83
C ASN A 592 15.96 54.07 20.55
N ILE A 593 16.36 52.80 20.62
CA ILE A 593 16.18 51.84 19.50
C ILE A 593 14.69 51.67 19.20
N THR A 594 13.83 51.50 20.21
CA THR A 594 12.37 51.37 19.98
C THR A 594 11.78 52.63 19.37
N LYS A 595 12.22 53.83 19.78
CA LYS A 595 11.79 55.09 19.15
C LYS A 595 12.20 55.16 17.69
N ILE A 596 13.46 54.88 17.37
CA ILE A 596 13.96 54.89 15.98
C ILE A 596 13.23 53.84 15.13
N GLN A 597 12.91 52.67 15.68
CA GLN A 597 12.13 51.64 14.98
C GLN A 597 10.70 52.12 14.66
N ASN A 598 10.05 52.81 15.60
CA ASN A 598 8.72 53.39 15.37
C ASN A 598 8.77 54.51 14.32
N ASP A 599 9.80 55.36 14.35
CA ASP A 599 9.98 56.43 13.36
C ASP A 599 10.25 55.86 11.97
N LEU A 600 11.04 54.78 11.88
CA LEU A 600 11.31 54.06 10.62
C LEU A 600 10.03 53.43 10.04
N ALA A 601 9.22 52.78 10.89
CA ALA A 601 7.94 52.20 10.47
C ALA A 601 6.96 53.28 9.97
N THR A 602 6.98 54.46 10.63
CA THR A 602 6.17 55.61 10.23
C THR A 602 6.66 56.18 8.89
N GLN A 603 7.97 56.26 8.65
CA GLN A 603 8.54 56.69 7.38
C GLN A 603 8.23 55.71 6.23
N GLN A 604 8.30 54.40 6.47
CA GLN A 604 7.92 53.39 5.46
C GLN A 604 6.44 53.50 5.07
N THR A 605 5.57 53.78 6.05
CA THR A 605 4.14 54.02 5.79
C THR A 605 3.95 55.27 4.94
N ARG A 606 4.66 56.36 5.25
CA ARG A 606 4.62 57.61 4.50
C ARG A 606 5.15 57.46 3.07
N GLU A 607 6.22 56.70 2.88
CA GLU A 607 6.78 56.39 1.56
C GLU A 607 5.77 55.62 0.70
N ARG A 608 5.10 54.62 1.30
CA ARG A 608 4.03 53.86 0.63
C ARG A 608 2.85 54.73 0.25
N GLU A 609 2.38 55.59 1.14
CA GLU A 609 1.31 56.56 0.85
C GLU A 609 1.66 57.50 -0.32
N LEU A 610 2.92 57.95 -0.40
CA LEU A 610 3.39 58.81 -1.49
C LEU A 610 3.51 58.06 -2.81
N LEU A 611 3.97 56.80 -2.79
CA LEU A 611 4.00 55.91 -3.96
C LEU A 611 2.60 55.62 -4.48
N ASP A 612 1.66 55.31 -3.59
CA ASP A 612 0.26 55.06 -3.94
C ASP A 612 -0.38 56.32 -4.55
N ASN A 613 -0.09 57.51 -4.02
CA ASN A 613 -0.54 58.78 -4.59
C ASN A 613 0.06 59.06 -5.98
N LEU A 614 1.34 58.75 -6.19
CA LEU A 614 1.98 58.86 -7.50
C LEU A 614 1.36 57.90 -8.51
N GLN A 615 1.07 56.67 -8.08
CA GLN A 615 0.46 55.65 -8.92
C GLN A 615 -0.99 56.00 -9.27
N LEU A 616 -1.75 56.52 -8.30
CA LEU A 616 -3.09 57.05 -8.52
C LEU A 616 -3.08 58.14 -9.59
N ARG A 617 -2.17 59.13 -9.48
CA ARG A 617 -2.05 60.21 -10.48
C ARG A 617 -1.69 59.70 -11.87
N LYS A 618 -0.80 58.71 -11.98
CA LYS A 618 -0.48 58.07 -13.27
C LYS A 618 -1.71 57.36 -13.86
N LYS A 619 -2.43 56.60 -13.03
CA LYS A 619 -3.62 55.86 -13.47
C LYS A 619 -4.78 56.77 -13.85
N THR A 620 -5.00 57.86 -13.14
CA THR A 620 -6.01 58.88 -13.54
C THR A 620 -5.66 59.46 -14.91
N LYS A 621 -4.39 59.81 -15.16
CA LYS A 621 -3.97 60.31 -16.46
C LYS A 621 -4.14 59.27 -17.58
N GLU A 622 -3.80 58.01 -17.32
CA GLU A 622 -4.04 56.92 -18.27
C GLU A 622 -5.54 56.72 -18.56
N ILE A 623 -6.40 56.86 -17.55
CA ILE A 623 -7.86 56.80 -17.73
C ILE A 623 -8.34 57.94 -18.62
N ASP A 624 -7.89 59.17 -18.38
CA ASP A 624 -8.25 60.33 -19.19
C ASP A 624 -7.81 60.14 -20.65
N ASP A 625 -6.56 59.68 -20.87
CA ASP A 625 -6.04 59.37 -22.20
C ASP A 625 -6.86 58.27 -22.92
N VAL A 626 -7.30 57.24 -22.20
CA VAL A 626 -8.13 56.16 -22.74
C VAL A 626 -9.56 56.63 -23.01
N GLN A 627 -10.13 57.45 -22.13
CA GLN A 627 -11.46 58.03 -22.35
C GLN A 627 -11.47 58.93 -23.58
N GLN A 628 -10.41 59.71 -23.79
CA GLN A 628 -10.25 60.53 -24.97
C GLN A 628 -10.13 59.66 -26.24
N LYS A 629 -9.33 58.59 -26.21
CA LYS A 629 -9.29 57.60 -27.31
C LYS A 629 -10.64 56.93 -27.57
N ILE A 630 -11.42 56.63 -26.54
CA ILE A 630 -12.77 56.06 -26.68
C ILE A 630 -13.71 57.09 -27.33
N ALA A 631 -13.62 58.36 -26.95
CA ALA A 631 -14.40 59.43 -27.57
C ALA A 631 -14.05 59.58 -29.06
N ASP A 632 -12.75 59.63 -29.38
CA ASP A 632 -12.25 59.71 -30.75
C ASP A 632 -12.68 58.49 -31.59
N LEU A 633 -12.59 57.28 -31.03
CA LEU A 633 -13.03 56.06 -31.70
C LEU A 633 -14.55 56.00 -31.90
N LYS A 634 -15.34 56.52 -30.96
CA LYS A 634 -16.80 56.63 -31.11
C LYS A 634 -17.18 57.65 -32.17
N GLU A 635 -16.44 58.74 -32.29
CA GLU A 635 -16.63 59.73 -33.35
C GLU A 635 -16.25 59.16 -34.72
N GLN A 636 -15.18 58.35 -34.80
CA GLN A 636 -14.76 57.63 -36.01
C GLN A 636 -15.71 56.49 -36.42
N LEU A 637 -16.41 55.86 -35.46
CA LEU A 637 -17.35 54.76 -35.72
C LEU A 637 -18.68 55.24 -36.35
N GLY A 638 -18.99 56.54 -36.32
CA GLY A 638 -20.20 57.11 -36.92
C GLY A 638 -21.50 56.44 -36.44
N ASP A 639 -22.55 56.47 -37.28
CA ASP A 639 -23.89 55.91 -37.01
C ASP A 639 -23.99 54.39 -37.30
N ILE A 640 -22.87 53.66 -37.27
CA ILE A 640 -22.88 52.21 -37.43
C ILE A 640 -23.35 51.62 -36.09
N ASP A 641 -24.59 51.12 -36.07
CA ASP A 641 -25.16 50.47 -34.89
C ASP A 641 -24.50 49.09 -34.67
N VAL A 642 -23.32 49.12 -34.05
CA VAL A 642 -22.52 47.94 -33.66
C VAL A 642 -23.35 46.96 -32.82
N THR A 643 -24.37 47.46 -32.11
CA THR A 643 -25.26 46.60 -31.31
C THR A 643 -26.22 45.79 -32.18
N HIS A 644 -26.69 46.34 -33.29
CA HIS A 644 -27.49 45.61 -34.28
C HIS A 644 -26.65 44.52 -34.96
N LEU A 645 -25.41 44.84 -35.35
CA LEU A 645 -24.49 43.86 -35.96
C LEU A 645 -24.08 42.74 -34.99
N ASP A 646 -23.86 43.03 -33.70
CA ASP A 646 -23.58 41.99 -32.70
C ASP A 646 -24.79 41.10 -32.41
N ARG A 647 -26.01 41.66 -32.39
CA ARG A 647 -27.25 40.88 -32.29
C ARG A 647 -27.44 39.95 -33.48
N GLU A 648 -27.19 40.45 -34.69
CA GLU A 648 -27.31 39.64 -35.89
C GLU A 648 -26.22 38.57 -35.98
N ARG A 649 -24.99 38.89 -35.56
CA ARG A 649 -23.91 37.90 -35.41
C ARG A 649 -24.30 36.80 -34.43
N LYS A 650 -24.83 37.15 -33.26
CA LYS A 650 -25.29 36.16 -32.26
C LYS A 650 -26.42 35.30 -32.81
N ARG A 651 -27.40 35.89 -33.51
CA ARG A 651 -28.51 35.15 -34.14
C ARG A 651 -27.98 34.13 -35.16
N LEU A 652 -27.10 34.56 -36.06
CA LEU A 652 -26.50 33.69 -37.07
C LEU A 652 -25.61 32.60 -36.44
N GLN A 653 -24.91 32.92 -35.35
CA GLN A 653 -24.10 31.95 -34.61
C GLN A 653 -24.98 30.89 -33.93
N THR A 654 -26.09 31.27 -33.31
CA THR A 654 -27.05 30.31 -32.75
C THR A 654 -27.65 29.41 -33.83
N GLN A 655 -28.01 29.97 -35.00
CA GLN A 655 -28.49 29.17 -36.14
C GLN A 655 -27.42 28.20 -36.66
N GLN A 656 -26.17 28.64 -36.72
CA GLN A 656 -25.05 27.77 -37.10
C GLN A 656 -24.87 26.62 -36.09
N GLU A 657 -24.97 26.90 -34.80
CA GLU A 657 -24.86 25.89 -33.74
C GLU A 657 -26.02 24.88 -33.78
N GLU A 658 -27.25 25.34 -34.05
CA GLU A 658 -28.41 24.46 -34.24
C GLU A 658 -28.25 23.55 -35.46
N LEU A 659 -27.85 24.11 -36.61
CA LEU A 659 -27.59 23.33 -37.82
C LEU A 659 -26.44 22.32 -37.63
N MET A 660 -25.41 22.68 -36.88
CA MET A 660 -24.32 21.75 -36.53
C MET A 660 -24.80 20.61 -35.63
N LYS A 661 -25.69 20.88 -34.67
CA LYS A 661 -26.32 19.82 -33.85
C LYS A 661 -27.16 18.88 -34.71
N GLU A 662 -27.96 19.42 -35.63
CA GLU A 662 -28.76 18.61 -36.55
C GLU A 662 -27.88 17.74 -37.46
N LYS A 663 -26.80 18.30 -38.00
CA LYS A 663 -25.81 17.56 -38.79
C LYS A 663 -25.22 16.40 -37.99
N HIS A 664 -24.74 16.65 -36.78
CA HIS A 664 -24.17 15.59 -35.94
C HIS A 664 -25.20 14.52 -35.56
N HIS A 665 -26.45 14.92 -35.33
CA HIS A 665 -27.53 13.98 -35.05
C HIS A 665 -27.85 13.10 -36.28
N ALA A 666 -27.87 13.69 -37.48
CA ALA A 666 -28.04 12.97 -38.73
C ALA A 666 -26.87 12.03 -39.03
N GLU A 667 -25.63 12.47 -38.84
CA GLU A 667 -24.41 11.64 -38.99
C GLU A 667 -24.41 10.46 -38.00
N GLY A 668 -24.83 10.70 -36.76
CA GLY A 668 -24.99 9.64 -35.76
C GLY A 668 -26.00 8.58 -36.18
N ARG A 669 -27.17 8.99 -36.70
CA ARG A 669 -28.17 8.06 -37.25
C ARG A 669 -27.64 7.31 -38.47
N GLN A 670 -26.95 8.00 -39.36
CA GLN A 670 -26.36 7.39 -40.55
C GLN A 670 -25.37 6.28 -40.16
N ARG A 671 -24.42 6.55 -39.23
CA ARG A 671 -23.49 5.53 -38.73
C ARG A 671 -24.24 4.36 -38.07
N GLY A 672 -25.26 4.66 -37.27
CA GLY A 672 -26.10 3.63 -36.66
C GLY A 672 -26.76 2.70 -37.70
N PHE A 673 -27.28 3.25 -38.80
CA PHE A 673 -27.81 2.46 -39.90
C PHE A 673 -26.72 1.71 -40.67
N GLU A 674 -25.54 2.30 -40.88
CA GLU A 674 -24.40 1.62 -41.52
C GLU A 674 -23.93 0.40 -40.72
N ASP A 675 -23.90 0.51 -39.39
CA ASP A 675 -23.55 -0.60 -38.50
C ASP A 675 -24.65 -1.68 -38.48
N GLN A 676 -25.93 -1.30 -38.45
CA GLN A 676 -27.04 -2.24 -38.60
C GLN A 676 -26.97 -2.99 -39.95
N ILE A 677 -26.72 -2.28 -41.04
CA ILE A 677 -26.56 -2.88 -42.37
C ILE A 677 -25.37 -3.86 -42.37
N ARG A 678 -24.26 -3.51 -41.71
CA ARG A 678 -23.08 -4.38 -41.58
C ARG A 678 -23.41 -5.65 -40.81
N ASN A 679 -24.11 -5.53 -39.69
CA ASN A 679 -24.53 -6.66 -38.87
C ASN A 679 -25.48 -7.59 -39.63
N ILE A 680 -26.53 -7.04 -40.26
CA ILE A 680 -27.48 -7.82 -41.07
C ILE A 680 -26.76 -8.50 -42.26
N LYS A 681 -25.82 -7.82 -42.92
CA LYS A 681 -24.99 -8.44 -43.97
C LYS A 681 -24.11 -9.58 -43.44
N SER A 682 -23.62 -9.48 -42.21
CA SER A 682 -22.87 -10.55 -41.55
C SER A 682 -23.78 -11.74 -41.23
N GLU A 683 -24.96 -11.47 -40.66
CA GLU A 683 -25.98 -12.49 -40.37
C GLU A 683 -26.45 -13.21 -41.63
N LEU A 684 -26.71 -12.49 -42.73
CA LEU A 684 -27.04 -13.08 -44.03
C LEU A 684 -25.94 -13.98 -44.60
N LYS A 685 -24.68 -13.73 -44.24
CA LYS A 685 -23.52 -14.56 -44.63
C LYS A 685 -23.32 -15.78 -43.73
N SER A 686 -24.02 -15.88 -42.60
CA SER A 686 -23.95 -17.04 -41.71
C SER A 686 -24.50 -18.31 -42.39
N ASP A 687 -24.04 -19.49 -41.96
CA ASP A 687 -24.43 -20.77 -42.56
C ASP A 687 -25.93 -21.11 -42.41
N MET A 688 -26.61 -20.43 -41.48
CA MET A 688 -28.06 -20.52 -41.31
C MET A 688 -28.80 -19.90 -42.50
N TYR A 689 -28.40 -18.69 -42.93
CA TYR A 689 -29.12 -17.90 -43.93
C TYR A 689 -28.50 -17.94 -45.33
N LYS A 690 -27.17 -18.13 -45.44
CA LYS A 690 -26.41 -18.12 -46.71
C LYS A 690 -26.95 -19.12 -47.74
N GLY A 691 -27.48 -20.25 -47.28
CA GLY A 691 -28.06 -21.30 -48.12
C GLY A 691 -29.58 -21.44 -48.01
N ALA A 692 -30.29 -20.50 -47.38
CA ALA A 692 -31.71 -20.65 -47.07
C ALA A 692 -32.60 -20.90 -48.31
N PRO A 693 -32.43 -20.21 -49.46
CA PRO A 693 -33.23 -20.49 -50.65
C PRO A 693 -33.01 -21.90 -51.20
N GLN A 694 -31.76 -22.37 -51.17
CA GLN A 694 -31.41 -23.71 -51.64
C GLN A 694 -31.96 -24.78 -50.70
N LYS A 695 -31.77 -24.63 -49.38
CA LYS A 695 -32.33 -25.52 -48.35
C LYS A 695 -33.86 -25.55 -48.40
N PHE A 696 -34.52 -24.41 -48.61
CA PHE A 696 -35.98 -24.34 -48.76
C PHE A 696 -36.43 -25.11 -50.01
N ARG A 697 -35.76 -24.91 -51.15
CA ARG A 697 -36.05 -25.64 -52.38
C ARG A 697 -35.85 -27.14 -52.22
N ASP A 698 -34.76 -27.57 -51.59
CA ASP A 698 -34.48 -28.98 -51.32
C ASP A 698 -35.57 -29.60 -50.42
N LYS A 699 -35.96 -28.91 -49.35
CA LYS A 699 -37.04 -29.36 -48.46
C LYS A 699 -38.41 -29.37 -49.15
N MET A 700 -38.68 -28.40 -50.02
CA MET A 700 -39.92 -28.36 -50.80
C MET A 700 -39.96 -29.50 -51.83
N ILE A 701 -38.83 -29.84 -52.45
CA ILE A 701 -38.72 -31.03 -53.33
C ILE A 701 -38.97 -32.30 -52.52
N VAL A 702 -38.33 -32.46 -51.35
CA VAL A 702 -38.56 -33.62 -50.47
C VAL A 702 -40.04 -33.71 -50.08
N LEU A 703 -40.63 -32.62 -49.60
CA LEU A 703 -42.05 -32.57 -49.23
C LEU A 703 -42.93 -33.00 -50.40
N ARG A 704 -42.76 -32.39 -51.57
CA ARG A 704 -43.59 -32.68 -52.73
C ARG A 704 -43.41 -34.12 -53.22
N THR A 705 -42.18 -34.63 -53.17
CA THR A 705 -41.88 -36.02 -53.53
C THR A 705 -42.52 -36.99 -52.53
N THR A 706 -42.50 -36.68 -51.23
CA THR A 706 -43.17 -37.49 -50.21
C THR A 706 -44.69 -37.44 -50.33
N GLU A 707 -45.30 -36.29 -50.64
CA GLU A 707 -46.74 -36.18 -50.91
C GLU A 707 -47.15 -37.02 -52.12
N LEU A 708 -46.37 -36.99 -53.20
CA LEU A 708 -46.59 -37.83 -54.37
C LEU A 708 -46.48 -39.32 -54.00
N ALA A 709 -45.46 -39.70 -53.22
CA ALA A 709 -45.30 -41.08 -52.75
C ALA A 709 -46.47 -41.54 -51.88
N ILE A 710 -46.97 -40.70 -50.97
CA ILE A 710 -48.17 -40.99 -50.16
C ILE A 710 -49.38 -41.17 -51.07
N THR A 711 -49.58 -40.26 -52.02
CA THR A 711 -50.69 -40.34 -52.98
C THR A 711 -50.63 -41.63 -53.80
N ASP A 712 -49.45 -42.05 -54.22
CA ASP A 712 -49.27 -43.29 -54.97
C ASP A 712 -49.49 -44.53 -54.07
N LEU A 713 -49.00 -44.52 -52.83
CA LEU A 713 -49.31 -45.58 -51.86
C LEU A 713 -50.82 -45.69 -51.58
N GLU A 714 -51.54 -44.56 -51.48
CA GLU A 714 -53.00 -44.57 -51.36
C GLU A 714 -53.69 -45.14 -52.60
N LYS A 715 -53.20 -44.82 -53.81
CA LYS A 715 -53.71 -45.44 -55.05
C LYS A 715 -53.47 -46.94 -55.05
N TYR A 716 -52.28 -47.41 -54.68
CA TYR A 716 -51.98 -48.83 -54.59
C TYR A 716 -52.84 -49.52 -53.53
N TYR A 717 -53.05 -48.89 -52.38
CA TYR A 717 -53.94 -49.40 -51.33
C TYR A 717 -55.38 -49.53 -51.83
N LYS A 718 -55.93 -48.49 -52.47
CA LYS A 718 -57.28 -48.52 -53.06
C LYS A 718 -57.41 -49.54 -54.19
N ALA A 719 -56.40 -49.65 -55.05
CA ALA A 719 -56.39 -50.62 -56.14
C ALA A 719 -56.36 -52.06 -55.61
N LEU A 720 -55.54 -52.32 -54.59
CA LEU A 720 -55.47 -53.60 -53.91
C LEU A 720 -56.80 -53.95 -53.23
N ASP A 721 -57.39 -53.00 -52.48
CA ASP A 721 -58.69 -53.19 -51.83
C ASP A 721 -59.79 -53.47 -52.87
N THR A 722 -59.83 -52.73 -53.98
CA THR A 722 -60.76 -52.97 -55.09
C THR A 722 -60.56 -54.35 -55.74
N ALA A 723 -59.30 -54.79 -55.91
CA ALA A 723 -58.99 -56.11 -56.45
C ALA A 723 -59.44 -57.23 -55.50
N ILE A 724 -59.23 -57.06 -54.19
CA ILE A 724 -59.72 -57.98 -53.15
C ILE A 724 -61.25 -58.03 -53.16
N MET A 725 -61.93 -56.89 -53.23
CA MET A 725 -63.39 -56.80 -53.33
C MET A 725 -63.91 -57.53 -54.57
N ARG A 726 -63.35 -57.26 -55.75
CA ARG A 726 -63.73 -57.94 -57.00
C ARG A 726 -63.51 -59.45 -56.92
N TYR A 727 -62.38 -59.88 -56.38
CA TYR A 727 -62.10 -61.30 -56.21
C TYR A 727 -63.13 -61.96 -55.28
N HIS A 728 -63.47 -61.30 -54.17
CA HIS A 728 -64.50 -61.77 -53.25
C HIS A 728 -65.88 -61.87 -53.91
N SER A 729 -66.33 -60.84 -54.62
CA SER A 729 -67.60 -60.86 -55.34
C SER A 729 -67.64 -61.96 -56.40
N LEU A 730 -66.58 -62.11 -57.20
CA LEU A 730 -66.47 -63.19 -58.19
C LEU A 730 -66.55 -64.57 -57.53
N LYS A 731 -65.89 -64.76 -56.38
CA LYS A 731 -65.96 -66.02 -55.63
C LYS A 731 -67.35 -66.28 -55.06
N MET A 732 -68.04 -65.25 -54.56
CA MET A 732 -69.43 -65.38 -54.11
C MET A 732 -70.38 -65.75 -55.26
N GLU A 733 -70.20 -65.16 -56.44
CA GLU A 733 -70.96 -65.53 -57.63
C GLU A 733 -70.71 -66.98 -58.07
N GLU A 734 -69.45 -67.43 -58.10
CA GLU A 734 -69.07 -68.82 -58.39
C GLU A 734 -69.71 -69.78 -57.38
N ILE A 735 -69.60 -69.49 -56.07
CA ILE A 735 -70.21 -70.29 -55.00
C ILE A 735 -71.73 -70.35 -55.19
N ASN A 736 -72.38 -69.21 -55.41
CA ASN A 736 -73.84 -69.15 -55.60
C ASN A 736 -74.29 -69.86 -56.88
N LYS A 737 -73.47 -69.88 -57.93
CA LYS A 737 -73.77 -70.67 -59.14
C LYS A 737 -73.76 -72.16 -58.82
N ILE A 738 -72.74 -72.65 -58.12
CA ILE A 738 -72.63 -74.05 -57.70
C ILE A 738 -73.79 -74.43 -56.77
N ILE A 739 -74.10 -73.60 -55.77
CA ILE A 739 -75.21 -73.83 -54.84
C ILE A 739 -76.55 -73.89 -55.58
N ARG A 740 -76.80 -72.98 -56.55
CA ARG A 740 -78.03 -73.00 -57.35
C ARG A 740 -78.17 -74.29 -58.16
N GLU A 741 -77.08 -74.76 -58.77
CA GLU A 741 -77.06 -76.03 -59.52
C GLU A 741 -77.29 -77.24 -58.60
N LEU A 742 -76.60 -77.30 -57.46
CA LEU A 742 -76.76 -78.37 -56.47
C LEU A 742 -78.18 -78.40 -55.88
N TRP A 743 -78.75 -77.24 -55.57
CA TRP A 743 -80.09 -77.13 -55.00
C TRP A 743 -81.14 -77.65 -55.97
N ARG A 744 -81.10 -77.22 -57.25
CA ARG A 744 -82.02 -77.70 -58.29
C ARG A 744 -81.93 -79.20 -58.53
N ASN A 745 -80.73 -79.77 -58.44
CA ASN A 745 -80.53 -81.21 -58.65
C ASN A 745 -81.03 -82.07 -57.48
N THR A 746 -81.06 -81.53 -56.26
CA THR A 746 -81.28 -82.34 -55.05
C THR A 746 -82.64 -82.06 -54.40
N TYR A 747 -83.12 -80.82 -54.39
CA TYR A 747 -84.35 -80.43 -53.73
C TYR A 747 -85.57 -80.62 -54.66
N ARG A 748 -86.48 -81.54 -54.32
CA ARG A 748 -87.69 -81.85 -55.11
C ARG A 748 -88.96 -81.14 -54.63
N GLY A 749 -88.85 -80.15 -53.75
CA GLY A 749 -90.00 -79.38 -53.24
C GLY A 749 -90.32 -78.16 -54.11
N ASN A 750 -91.61 -77.87 -54.34
CA ASN A 750 -92.07 -76.72 -55.14
C ASN A 750 -92.12 -75.40 -54.35
N ASP A 751 -91.72 -75.41 -53.09
CA ASP A 751 -91.85 -74.30 -52.16
C ASP A 751 -90.68 -73.29 -52.21
N ILE A 752 -89.50 -73.73 -52.67
CA ILE A 752 -88.28 -72.91 -52.79
C ILE A 752 -87.61 -73.18 -54.13
N GLU A 753 -87.44 -72.15 -54.96
CA GLU A 753 -86.86 -72.30 -56.29
C GLU A 753 -85.35 -72.47 -56.23
N THR A 754 -84.68 -71.63 -55.44
CA THR A 754 -83.25 -71.74 -55.22
C THR A 754 -82.80 -71.01 -53.95
N ILE A 755 -81.57 -71.26 -53.53
CA ILE A 755 -80.94 -70.58 -52.40
C ILE A 755 -79.68 -69.85 -52.86
N GLU A 756 -79.36 -68.75 -52.18
CA GLU A 756 -78.21 -67.90 -52.47
C GLU A 756 -77.59 -67.39 -51.18
N ILE A 757 -76.26 -67.32 -51.13
CA ILE A 757 -75.53 -66.65 -50.05
C ILE A 757 -75.36 -65.18 -50.45
N ARG A 758 -75.95 -64.28 -49.68
CA ARG A 758 -75.76 -62.83 -49.82
C ARG A 758 -74.74 -62.37 -48.80
N SER A 759 -73.69 -61.71 -49.27
CA SER A 759 -72.75 -60.97 -48.44
C SER A 759 -73.23 -59.51 -48.35
N ASP A 760 -73.76 -59.12 -47.21
CA ASP A 760 -74.06 -57.72 -46.92
C ASP A 760 -72.79 -57.06 -46.33
N GLU A 761 -72.47 -55.88 -46.83
CA GLU A 761 -71.38 -55.06 -46.32
C GLU A 761 -71.88 -54.22 -45.14
N ASP A 762 -71.16 -54.22 -44.01
CA ASP A 762 -71.36 -53.19 -42.98
C ASP A 762 -70.60 -51.94 -43.43
N ASP A 763 -71.33 -50.86 -43.76
CA ASP A 763 -70.79 -49.56 -44.18
C ASP A 763 -70.19 -48.77 -43.00
N SER A 764 -69.40 -49.47 -42.17
CA SER A 764 -68.78 -48.95 -40.96
C SER A 764 -67.34 -48.49 -41.24
N GLY A 765 -67.23 -47.42 -42.05
CA GLY A 765 -66.08 -46.51 -42.06
C GLY A 765 -64.80 -47.02 -42.72
N ILE A 766 -64.31 -46.24 -43.68
CA ILE A 766 -63.13 -46.43 -44.55
C ILE A 766 -61.78 -46.62 -43.81
N MET A 767 -61.73 -46.55 -42.47
CA MET A 767 -60.49 -46.50 -41.67
C MET A 767 -60.25 -47.67 -40.71
N LYS A 768 -60.85 -48.85 -40.90
CA LYS A 768 -60.41 -50.07 -40.20
C LYS A 768 -59.84 -51.08 -41.17
N THR A 769 -58.62 -51.54 -40.86
CA THR A 769 -57.77 -52.46 -41.64
C THR A 769 -58.37 -53.87 -41.88
N ARG A 770 -59.61 -54.14 -41.45
CA ARG A 770 -60.39 -55.34 -41.76
C ARG A 770 -61.86 -54.94 -41.97
N ARG A 771 -62.37 -55.15 -43.19
CA ARG A 771 -63.81 -55.08 -43.49
C ARG A 771 -64.49 -56.34 -42.95
N ASN A 772 -65.63 -56.18 -42.28
CA ASN A 772 -66.44 -57.30 -41.81
C ASN A 772 -67.56 -57.56 -42.83
N TYR A 773 -67.62 -58.78 -43.35
CA TYR A 773 -68.70 -59.22 -44.24
C TYR A 773 -69.71 -60.04 -43.45
N ASN A 774 -70.99 -59.67 -43.53
CA ASN A 774 -72.08 -60.44 -42.95
C ASN A 774 -72.72 -61.31 -44.03
N TYR A 775 -72.54 -62.63 -43.92
CA TYR A 775 -73.14 -63.57 -44.85
C TYR A 775 -74.46 -64.08 -44.32
N ARG A 776 -75.50 -64.03 -45.15
CA ARG A 776 -76.80 -64.65 -44.89
C ARG A 776 -77.23 -65.52 -46.05
N VAL A 777 -77.91 -66.61 -45.75
CA VAL A 777 -78.49 -67.48 -46.77
C VAL A 777 -79.93 -67.04 -47.01
N VAL A 778 -80.25 -66.70 -48.24
CA VAL A 778 -81.60 -66.32 -48.66
C VAL A 778 -82.17 -67.39 -49.57
N MET A 779 -83.47 -67.62 -49.45
CA MET A 779 -84.24 -68.40 -50.41
C MET A 779 -84.93 -67.47 -51.39
N ILE A 780 -85.05 -67.90 -52.63
CA ILE A 780 -85.77 -67.20 -53.68
C ILE A 780 -87.08 -67.96 -53.93
N LYS A 781 -88.18 -67.23 -53.81
CA LYS A 781 -89.53 -67.73 -54.07
C LYS A 781 -90.25 -66.75 -54.99
N GLY A 782 -90.30 -67.08 -56.29
CA GLY A 782 -90.72 -66.13 -57.32
C GLY A 782 -89.81 -64.90 -57.31
N ASP A 783 -90.41 -63.71 -57.30
CA ASP A 783 -89.66 -62.44 -57.32
C ASP A 783 -89.20 -61.96 -55.92
N THR A 784 -89.47 -62.72 -54.84
CA THR A 784 -89.10 -62.30 -53.48
C THR A 784 -87.92 -63.11 -52.93
N ALA A 785 -86.87 -62.41 -52.50
CA ALA A 785 -85.78 -62.99 -51.72
C ALA A 785 -86.07 -62.87 -50.21
N LEU A 786 -86.05 -64.00 -49.50
CA LEU A 786 -86.35 -64.10 -48.07
C LEU A 786 -85.20 -64.75 -47.31
N ASP A 787 -84.84 -64.20 -46.15
CA ASP A 787 -83.83 -64.81 -45.28
C ASP A 787 -84.31 -66.18 -44.77
N MET A 788 -83.45 -67.20 -44.90
CA MET A 788 -83.74 -68.56 -44.47
C MET A 788 -83.63 -68.74 -42.95
N ARG A 789 -82.91 -67.87 -42.25
CA ARG A 789 -82.68 -68.02 -40.81
C ARG A 789 -83.99 -67.90 -40.03
N GLY A 790 -84.36 -68.98 -39.33
CA GLY A 790 -85.60 -69.06 -38.55
C GLY A 790 -86.87 -69.35 -39.35
N ARG A 791 -86.77 -69.56 -40.67
CA ARG A 791 -87.94 -69.76 -41.57
C ARG A 791 -87.93 -71.08 -42.36
N CYS A 792 -86.90 -71.90 -42.17
CA CYS A 792 -86.75 -73.21 -42.81
C CYS A 792 -87.03 -74.38 -41.86
N SER A 793 -87.54 -75.49 -42.42
CA SER A 793 -87.77 -76.74 -41.68
C SER A 793 -86.46 -77.44 -41.32
N ALA A 794 -86.49 -78.37 -40.35
CA ALA A 794 -85.29 -79.11 -39.93
C ALA A 794 -84.63 -79.87 -41.09
N GLY A 795 -85.42 -80.46 -42.00
CA GLY A 795 -84.91 -81.15 -43.19
C GLY A 795 -84.24 -80.20 -44.18
N GLN A 796 -84.83 -79.03 -44.43
CA GLN A 796 -84.23 -77.99 -45.30
C GLN A 796 -82.91 -77.48 -44.71
N LYS A 797 -82.82 -77.30 -43.39
CA LYS A 797 -81.56 -76.93 -42.72
C LYS A 797 -80.44 -77.93 -42.95
N VAL A 798 -80.74 -79.23 -42.97
CA VAL A 798 -79.74 -80.27 -43.23
C VAL A 798 -79.23 -80.19 -44.67
N TYR A 799 -80.11 -80.03 -45.66
CA TYR A 799 -79.70 -79.83 -47.05
C TYR A 799 -78.82 -78.59 -47.21
N ILE A 800 -79.22 -77.46 -46.61
CA ILE A 800 -78.42 -76.23 -46.63
C ILE A 800 -77.04 -76.49 -46.01
N TYR A 801 -76.97 -77.15 -44.85
CA TYR A 801 -75.70 -77.45 -44.18
C TYR A 801 -74.80 -78.38 -45.00
N MET A 802 -75.35 -79.32 -45.77
CA MET A 802 -74.56 -80.15 -46.69
C MET A 802 -74.03 -79.39 -47.90
N PHE A 803 -74.68 -78.30 -48.32
CA PHE A 803 -74.24 -77.49 -49.47
C PHE A 803 -73.33 -76.33 -49.09
N THR A 804 -73.37 -75.86 -47.84
CA THR A 804 -72.53 -74.76 -47.34
C THR A 804 -71.26 -75.20 -46.62
N LYS A 805 -71.12 -76.51 -46.35
CA LYS A 805 -69.85 -77.15 -45.99
C LYS A 805 -69.11 -77.59 -47.24
#